data_AF-A0A428WAM6-F1
#
_entry.id   AF-A0A428WAM6-F1
#
_cell.length_a   1.000
_cell.length_b   1.000
_cell.length_c   1.000
_cell.angle_alpha   90.00
_cell.angle_beta   90.00
_cell.angle_gamma   90.00
#
_symmetry.space_group_name_H-M   'P 1'
#
loop_
_entity.id
_entity.type
_entity.pdbx_description
1 polymer ?
#
loop_
_entity_poly.entity_id
_entity_poly.type
_entity_poly.pdbx_seq_one_letter_code
_entity_poly.pdbx_strand_id
1 'polypeptide(L)'
;MPSVPVAQVKASKPARGEPMSDARAKPSPVWPTAGASELDARSGPAAAHVGNLPVRIGAAPAAGGRTGQFAGKVRVQVLDRAATAKAGVRGVLLRVERPAGSSTADTVDLTVEYGKFRTAYGADWASRLRLVALPECALTTPQRQECVGRPLPSRNDSRAGTVAAGVPVAGQTASALVSVQAAPAGPAGNYGATPLQPSATWSAGGNSGDFAWSYPMRVPPALGGSAPQAVLSYSSQSVDGRHAATNNQPSWAGEGFDAWPGGFIERRYELCADDMGGNANNTEKTGDQCWATDNASLSLAGHAGELIYNAAEGRWHLRSDDGTKIERRTNADNGDDDGEHWVVTTTDGVQYWFGLNKLPGAGSERTQSAWTVPVFGNNSGEPCHATAFSNSSCVQAYRWNLDYVVDLRANSTSYWYAKETNSYGRNKKSDDMVPYVRGGYLRHIAYGTRRVGDADSVFGGSAPARVVFGVGDRCLSTCGTHDEAHWPDTPWDQECTGSTCDVFSPTFWSTKRLATVTTQVWGGTDYRDVERWSLTHSFPDPGDGTRAGLWLAKISHDGLVGTDVSMPDVEFTGIQLANRVDTIDHSPAMNWWRLAMVRNETGGTINITYSAPDCVAGSRIPSAAHTNALRCYPVRW
;
A
#
# COMPACT_ATOMS: atom_id res chain seq x y z
N MET A 1 1.38 9.24 26.12
CA MET A 1 1.03 7.96 26.76
C MET A 1 2.08 7.66 27.82
N PRO A 2 1.73 7.05 28.97
CA PRO A 2 2.72 6.61 29.94
C PRO A 2 3.65 5.55 29.31
N SER A 3 4.91 5.49 29.74
CA SER A 3 5.81 4.43 29.31
C SER A 3 5.33 3.08 29.84
N VAL A 4 5.31 2.06 29.00
CA VAL A 4 4.97 0.69 29.39
C VAL A 4 6.23 0.04 29.97
N PRO A 5 6.23 -0.43 31.23
CA PRO A 5 7.38 -1.13 31.80
C PRO A 5 7.69 -2.38 30.98
N VAL A 6 8.90 -2.47 30.44
CA VAL A 6 9.41 -3.65 29.76
C VAL A 6 10.29 -4.45 30.71
N ALA A 7 10.19 -5.78 30.65
CA ALA A 7 11.11 -6.68 31.33
C ALA A 7 12.08 -7.27 30.30
N GLN A 8 13.30 -7.56 30.72
CA GLN A 8 14.26 -8.27 29.88
C GLN A 8 13.65 -9.60 29.40
N VAL A 9 13.64 -9.81 28.08
CA VAL A 9 13.22 -11.09 27.50
C VAL A 9 14.18 -12.16 27.99
N LYS A 10 13.67 -13.16 28.70
CA LYS A 10 14.48 -14.30 29.15
C LYS A 10 14.92 -15.07 27.91
N ALA A 11 16.22 -15.25 27.74
CA ALA A 11 16.77 -16.11 26.70
C ALA A 11 16.16 -17.52 26.85
N SER A 12 15.40 -17.95 25.85
CA SER A 12 14.91 -19.32 25.74
C SER A 12 15.80 -20.09 24.77
N LYS A 13 15.61 -21.42 24.69
CA LYS A 13 16.23 -22.20 23.61
C LYS A 13 15.82 -21.56 22.27
N PRO A 14 16.72 -21.45 21.29
CA PRO A 14 16.40 -20.94 19.97
C PRO A 14 15.09 -21.58 19.49
N ALA A 15 14.09 -20.76 19.17
CA ALA A 15 12.92 -21.27 18.50
C ALA A 15 13.42 -21.93 17.21
N ARG A 16 13.09 -23.21 17.01
CA ARG A 16 13.35 -23.85 15.72
C ARG A 16 12.56 -23.05 14.70
N GLY A 17 13.24 -22.42 13.75
CA GLY A 17 12.58 -21.59 12.75
C GLY A 17 11.38 -22.31 12.14
N GLU A 18 10.26 -21.60 12.02
CA GLU A 18 9.05 -22.21 11.49
C GLU A 18 9.25 -22.56 10.02
N PRO A 19 8.77 -23.72 9.55
CA PRO A 19 8.76 -24.02 8.13
C PRO A 19 7.97 -22.94 7.39
N MET A 20 8.66 -22.17 6.54
CA MET A 20 8.09 -21.10 5.75
C MET A 20 7.52 -21.67 4.44
N SER A 21 6.36 -22.29 4.50
CA SER A 21 5.71 -22.87 3.30
C SER A 21 5.33 -21.79 2.29
N ASP A 22 5.70 -21.96 1.02
CA ASP A 22 5.45 -21.00 -0.06
C ASP A 22 3.96 -20.95 -0.46
N ALA A 23 3.45 -19.75 -0.78
CA ALA A 23 2.08 -19.49 -1.18
C ALA A 23 1.69 -20.07 -2.55
N ARG A 24 2.65 -20.55 -3.34
CA ARG A 24 2.43 -21.21 -4.65
C ARG A 24 1.40 -22.36 -4.61
N ALA A 25 1.10 -22.91 -3.44
CA ALA A 25 0.17 -24.02 -3.27
C ALA A 25 -1.33 -23.65 -3.44
N LYS A 26 -1.68 -22.38 -3.65
CA LYS A 26 -3.09 -21.95 -3.76
C LYS A 26 -3.71 -22.38 -5.11
N PRO A 27 -4.97 -22.86 -5.12
CA PRO A 27 -5.63 -23.31 -6.35
C PRO A 27 -6.00 -22.12 -7.25
N SER A 28 -6.00 -22.34 -8.56
CA SER A 28 -6.53 -21.37 -9.51
C SER A 28 -8.00 -21.05 -9.25
N PRO A 29 -8.44 -19.80 -9.45
CA PRO A 29 -9.81 -19.39 -9.19
C PRO A 29 -10.80 -20.04 -10.16
N VAL A 30 -11.89 -20.57 -9.62
CA VAL A 30 -13.01 -21.12 -10.40
C VAL A 30 -14.21 -20.19 -10.29
N TRP A 31 -14.37 -19.33 -11.29
CA TRP A 31 -15.51 -18.41 -11.40
C TRP A 31 -16.84 -19.17 -11.56
N PRO A 32 -17.96 -18.64 -11.03
CA PRO A 32 -19.25 -19.26 -11.20
C PRO A 32 -19.72 -19.18 -12.66
N THR A 33 -20.32 -20.27 -13.15
CA THR A 33 -20.94 -20.30 -14.47
C THR A 33 -22.17 -19.40 -14.49
N ALA A 34 -22.37 -18.69 -15.60
CA ALA A 34 -23.60 -17.92 -15.82
C ALA A 34 -24.82 -18.85 -15.82
N GLY A 35 -25.89 -18.41 -15.18
CA GLY A 35 -27.09 -19.22 -15.02
C GLY A 35 -28.11 -18.55 -14.11
N ALA A 36 -29.37 -18.99 -14.20
CA ALA A 36 -30.44 -18.50 -13.35
C ALA A 36 -31.10 -19.66 -12.60
N SER A 37 -31.57 -19.39 -11.39
CA SER A 37 -32.32 -20.35 -10.57
C SER A 37 -33.34 -19.61 -9.72
N GLU A 38 -34.46 -20.25 -9.46
CA GLU A 38 -35.52 -19.74 -8.59
C GLU A 38 -35.46 -20.49 -7.26
N LEU A 39 -35.58 -19.74 -6.17
CA LEU A 39 -35.79 -20.24 -4.83
C LEU A 39 -37.21 -19.89 -4.41
N ASP A 40 -37.99 -20.89 -4.03
CA ASP A 40 -39.25 -20.72 -3.32
C ASP A 40 -39.00 -20.97 -1.82
N ALA A 41 -38.72 -19.89 -1.09
CA ALA A 41 -38.41 -19.99 0.32
C ALA A 41 -39.70 -20.14 1.13
N ARG A 42 -39.85 -21.31 1.75
CA ARG A 42 -40.82 -21.51 2.84
C ARG A 42 -40.32 -20.74 4.06
N SER A 43 -41.22 -20.06 4.77
CA SER A 43 -40.87 -19.19 5.91
C SER A 43 -39.89 -19.88 6.88
N GLY A 44 -38.71 -19.28 7.05
CA GLY A 44 -37.67 -19.83 7.90
C GLY A 44 -36.59 -18.79 8.25
N PRO A 45 -35.87 -18.99 9.37
CA PRO A 45 -34.82 -18.07 9.82
C PRO A 45 -33.47 -18.28 9.12
N ALA A 46 -33.26 -19.42 8.43
CA ALA A 46 -31.98 -19.78 7.82
C ALA A 46 -31.91 -19.38 6.34
N ALA A 47 -30.75 -18.89 5.89
CA ALA A 47 -30.51 -18.62 4.47
C ALA A 47 -30.52 -19.92 3.64
N ALA A 48 -31.25 -19.92 2.52
CA ALA A 48 -31.42 -21.08 1.65
C ALA A 48 -30.66 -20.90 0.33
N HIS A 49 -30.09 -22.00 -0.19
CA HIS A 49 -29.36 -22.04 -1.44
C HIS A 49 -30.27 -21.84 -2.66
N VAL A 50 -29.79 -21.09 -3.66
CA VAL A 50 -30.52 -20.84 -4.91
C VAL A 50 -30.05 -21.79 -6.00
N GLY A 51 -30.69 -22.96 -6.08
CA GLY A 51 -30.31 -24.01 -7.04
C GLY A 51 -28.84 -24.44 -6.85
N ASN A 52 -28.06 -24.42 -7.93
CA ASN A 52 -26.62 -24.72 -7.93
C ASN A 52 -25.73 -23.46 -7.95
N LEU A 53 -26.32 -22.27 -7.82
CA LEU A 53 -25.56 -21.01 -7.80
C LEU A 53 -24.84 -20.88 -6.46
N PRO A 54 -23.69 -20.18 -6.39
CA PRO A 54 -22.97 -19.92 -5.13
C PRO A 54 -23.65 -18.81 -4.32
N VAL A 55 -24.97 -18.88 -4.19
CA VAL A 55 -25.80 -17.82 -3.63
C VAL A 55 -26.79 -18.42 -2.65
N ARG A 56 -26.87 -17.81 -1.47
CA ARG A 56 -27.93 -18.04 -0.50
C ARG A 56 -28.77 -16.80 -0.33
N ILE A 57 -30.04 -17.00 -0.06
CA ILE A 57 -31.02 -15.96 0.18
C ILE A 57 -31.61 -16.17 1.57
N GLY A 58 -31.52 -15.15 2.40
CA GLY A 58 -32.06 -15.12 3.74
C GLY A 58 -32.94 -13.89 3.99
N ALA A 59 -33.44 -13.81 5.22
CA ALA A 59 -34.17 -12.63 5.67
C ALA A 59 -33.21 -11.50 6.00
N ALA A 60 -33.52 -10.29 5.52
CA ALA A 60 -32.83 -9.09 5.97
C ALA A 60 -33.00 -8.94 7.50
N PRO A 61 -31.97 -8.51 8.23
CA PRO A 61 -32.10 -8.18 9.64
C PRO A 61 -33.20 -7.13 9.85
N ALA A 62 -34.13 -7.36 10.79
CA ALA A 62 -35.17 -6.38 11.10
C ALA A 62 -34.60 -5.27 12.00
N ALA A 63 -35.19 -4.07 11.93
CA ALA A 63 -34.87 -2.99 12.86
C ALA A 63 -35.00 -3.48 14.32
N GLY A 64 -33.95 -3.28 15.13
CA GLY A 64 -33.90 -3.75 16.52
C GLY A 64 -33.32 -5.16 16.74
N GLY A 65 -32.60 -5.74 15.76
CA GLY A 65 -31.79 -6.94 15.97
C GLY A 65 -32.56 -8.27 15.99
N ARG A 66 -33.84 -8.28 15.59
CA ARG A 66 -34.60 -9.52 15.41
C ARG A 66 -34.25 -10.15 14.05
N THR A 67 -34.09 -11.48 14.02
CA THR A 67 -34.02 -12.23 12.76
C THR A 67 -35.34 -12.08 12.02
N GLY A 68 -35.29 -11.47 10.83
CA GLY A 68 -36.45 -11.44 9.94
C GLY A 68 -36.84 -12.85 9.50
N GLN A 69 -38.05 -13.00 8.98
CA GLN A 69 -38.42 -14.21 8.22
C GLN A 69 -38.49 -13.83 6.76
N PHE A 70 -37.87 -14.64 5.91
CA PHE A 70 -38.04 -14.52 4.46
C PHE A 70 -39.01 -15.60 4.01
N ALA A 71 -40.07 -15.19 3.33
CA ALA A 71 -41.04 -16.08 2.71
C ALA A 71 -41.40 -15.50 1.35
N GLY A 72 -41.16 -16.25 0.29
CA GLY A 72 -41.45 -15.83 -1.07
C GLY A 72 -40.49 -16.40 -2.11
N LYS A 73 -40.84 -16.15 -3.38
CA LYS A 73 -40.07 -16.55 -4.55
C LYS A 73 -39.03 -15.48 -4.89
N VAL A 74 -37.79 -15.89 -5.07
CA VAL A 74 -36.69 -15.05 -5.56
C VAL A 74 -36.00 -15.80 -6.70
N ARG A 75 -35.81 -15.11 -7.82
CA ARG A 75 -34.97 -15.58 -8.93
C ARG A 75 -33.62 -14.89 -8.83
N VAL A 76 -32.53 -15.65 -8.86
CA VAL A 76 -31.17 -15.12 -8.95
C VAL A 76 -30.57 -15.54 -10.28
N GLN A 77 -29.89 -14.63 -10.94
CA GLN A 77 -29.10 -14.86 -12.14
C GLN A 77 -27.65 -14.45 -11.89
N VAL A 78 -26.70 -15.35 -12.12
CA VAL A 78 -25.28 -15.03 -12.30
C VAL A 78 -25.07 -14.62 -13.75
N LEU A 79 -24.58 -13.41 -13.99
CA LEU A 79 -24.25 -12.92 -15.32
C LEU A 79 -22.87 -13.44 -15.76
N ASP A 80 -22.65 -13.51 -17.07
CA ASP A 80 -21.39 -14.01 -17.62
C ASP A 80 -20.22 -13.02 -17.44
N ARG A 81 -19.01 -13.50 -17.74
CA ARG A 81 -17.78 -12.71 -17.63
C ARG A 81 -17.73 -11.55 -18.63
N ALA A 82 -18.41 -11.65 -19.77
CA ALA A 82 -18.46 -10.57 -20.76
C ALA A 82 -19.30 -9.40 -20.25
N ALA A 83 -20.46 -9.66 -19.67
CA ALA A 83 -21.30 -8.66 -19.00
C ALA A 83 -20.57 -8.02 -17.81
N THR A 84 -19.87 -8.85 -17.03
CA THR A 84 -19.08 -8.38 -15.89
C THR A 84 -17.93 -7.47 -16.34
N ALA A 85 -17.19 -7.83 -17.39
CA ALA A 85 -16.13 -7.01 -17.97
C ALA A 85 -16.66 -5.72 -18.58
N LYS A 86 -17.79 -5.78 -19.28
CA LYS A 86 -18.47 -4.60 -19.84
C LYS A 86 -18.89 -3.62 -18.75
N ALA A 87 -19.35 -4.11 -17.60
CA ALA A 87 -19.75 -3.31 -16.45
C ALA A 87 -18.56 -2.87 -15.55
N GLY A 88 -17.31 -3.16 -15.95
CA GLY A 88 -16.13 -2.76 -15.15
C GLY A 88 -15.92 -3.55 -13.85
N VAL A 89 -16.66 -4.63 -13.65
CA VAL A 89 -16.66 -5.38 -12.39
C VAL A 89 -15.51 -6.38 -12.35
N ARG A 90 -14.68 -6.32 -11.31
CA ARG A 90 -13.61 -7.30 -11.03
C ARG A 90 -14.05 -8.29 -9.96
N GLY A 91 -15.04 -9.10 -10.33
CA GLY A 91 -15.65 -10.08 -9.45
C GLY A 91 -16.86 -10.74 -10.10
N VAL A 92 -17.98 -10.82 -9.38
CA VAL A 92 -19.21 -11.47 -9.84
C VAL A 92 -20.34 -10.45 -10.00
N LEU A 93 -21.15 -10.59 -11.04
CA LEU A 93 -22.33 -9.76 -11.28
C LEU A 93 -23.59 -10.62 -11.20
N LEU A 94 -24.56 -10.17 -10.40
CA LEU A 94 -25.78 -10.89 -10.06
C LEU A 94 -27.01 -10.03 -10.35
N ARG A 95 -28.09 -10.63 -10.84
CA ARG A 95 -29.42 -10.03 -10.86
C ARG A 95 -30.33 -10.79 -9.90
N VAL A 96 -31.03 -10.08 -9.03
CA VAL A 96 -31.96 -10.62 -8.04
C VAL A 96 -33.35 -10.09 -8.33
N GLU A 97 -34.29 -10.98 -8.60
CA GLU A 97 -35.65 -10.65 -9.03
C GLU A 97 -36.68 -11.29 -8.11
N ARG A 98 -37.83 -10.65 -7.98
CA ARG A 98 -39.01 -11.19 -7.32
C ARG A 98 -40.25 -11.07 -8.20
N PRO A 99 -41.23 -11.97 -8.07
CA PRO A 99 -42.51 -11.82 -8.74
C PRO A 99 -43.21 -10.52 -8.32
N ALA A 100 -43.87 -9.87 -9.29
CA ALA A 100 -44.68 -8.69 -9.03
C ALA A 100 -45.79 -9.00 -8.02
N GLY A 101 -46.00 -8.11 -7.03
CA GLY A 101 -47.05 -8.25 -6.01
C GLY A 101 -46.67 -9.05 -4.74
N SER A 102 -45.41 -9.46 -4.58
CA SER A 102 -44.92 -10.07 -3.32
C SER A 102 -44.87 -9.05 -2.18
N SER A 103 -45.52 -9.35 -1.04
CA SER A 103 -45.85 -8.38 0.02
C SER A 103 -45.05 -8.49 1.33
N THR A 104 -43.95 -9.25 1.39
CA THR A 104 -43.41 -9.72 2.68
C THR A 104 -41.99 -9.28 3.07
N ALA A 105 -41.22 -8.61 2.21
CA ALA A 105 -40.01 -7.84 2.60
C ALA A 105 -39.59 -6.91 1.46
N ASP A 106 -39.11 -5.69 1.68
CA ASP A 106 -38.56 -4.84 0.59
C ASP A 106 -37.09 -5.15 0.28
N THR A 107 -36.45 -5.92 1.15
CA THR A 107 -35.02 -6.22 1.14
C THR A 107 -34.81 -7.71 1.36
N VAL A 108 -33.85 -8.28 0.63
CA VAL A 108 -33.42 -9.68 0.76
C VAL A 108 -31.98 -9.72 1.26
N ASP A 109 -31.64 -10.59 2.21
CA ASP A 109 -30.24 -10.79 2.60
C ASP A 109 -29.58 -11.72 1.58
N LEU A 110 -28.77 -11.14 0.70
CA LEU A 110 -28.05 -11.85 -0.34
C LEU A 110 -26.69 -12.24 0.22
N THR A 111 -26.41 -13.55 0.30
CA THR A 111 -25.10 -14.09 0.65
C THR A 111 -24.47 -14.75 -0.57
N VAL A 112 -23.23 -14.39 -0.88
CA VAL A 112 -22.45 -14.96 -1.98
C VAL A 112 -21.29 -15.77 -1.42
N GLU A 113 -21.17 -17.02 -1.86
CA GLU A 113 -20.08 -17.92 -1.52
C GLU A 113 -18.94 -17.76 -2.52
N TYR A 114 -17.79 -17.28 -2.06
CA TYR A 114 -16.63 -17.03 -2.91
C TYR A 114 -15.49 -18.03 -2.69
N GLY A 115 -15.69 -19.08 -1.89
CA GLY A 115 -14.64 -20.07 -1.59
C GLY A 115 -13.95 -20.67 -2.83
N LYS A 116 -14.67 -20.85 -3.95
CA LYS A 116 -14.13 -21.40 -5.21
C LYS A 116 -13.31 -20.39 -6.04
N PHE A 117 -13.53 -19.10 -5.85
CA PHE A 117 -12.84 -18.04 -6.61
C PHE A 117 -12.13 -17.02 -5.70
N ARG A 118 -11.93 -17.35 -4.41
CA ARG A 118 -11.25 -16.48 -3.43
C ARG A 118 -9.84 -16.08 -3.85
N THR A 119 -9.19 -16.89 -4.69
CA THR A 119 -7.84 -16.68 -5.23
C THR A 119 -7.85 -15.87 -6.53
N ALA A 120 -8.98 -15.27 -6.92
CA ALA A 120 -9.14 -14.54 -8.18
C ALA A 120 -8.11 -13.43 -8.39
N TYR A 121 -7.70 -12.80 -7.29
CA TYR A 121 -6.66 -11.79 -7.21
C TYR A 121 -5.94 -11.95 -5.86
N GLY A 122 -4.67 -11.55 -5.78
CA GLY A 122 -3.93 -11.54 -4.51
C GLY A 122 -4.22 -10.33 -3.64
N ALA A 123 -3.29 -9.99 -2.74
CA ALA A 123 -3.38 -8.78 -1.92
C ALA A 123 -4.71 -8.70 -1.13
N ASP A 124 -5.05 -9.80 -0.45
CA ASP A 124 -6.24 -9.93 0.40
C ASP A 124 -7.57 -9.65 -0.31
N TRP A 125 -7.65 -9.76 -1.64
CA TRP A 125 -8.85 -9.45 -2.43
C TRP A 125 -10.12 -10.05 -1.83
N ALA A 126 -10.09 -11.32 -1.43
CA ALA A 126 -11.21 -12.01 -0.81
C ALA A 126 -11.70 -11.33 0.49
N SER A 127 -10.81 -10.80 1.32
CA SER A 127 -11.17 -10.09 2.56
C SER A 127 -11.73 -8.69 2.30
N ARG A 128 -11.41 -8.10 1.15
CA ARG A 128 -11.87 -6.77 0.71
C ARG A 128 -13.23 -6.80 -0.01
N LEU A 129 -13.79 -7.99 -0.25
CA LEU A 129 -15.06 -8.15 -0.96
C LEU A 129 -16.23 -7.48 -0.24
N ARG A 130 -17.06 -6.80 -1.03
CA ARG A 130 -18.33 -6.20 -0.63
C ARG A 130 -19.37 -6.33 -1.74
N LEU A 131 -20.64 -6.22 -1.37
CA LEU A 131 -21.74 -6.08 -2.33
C LEU A 131 -21.90 -4.61 -2.71
N VAL A 132 -22.11 -4.35 -3.99
CA VAL A 132 -22.36 -3.02 -4.56
C VAL A 132 -23.61 -3.09 -5.42
N ALA A 133 -24.63 -2.30 -5.08
CA ALA A 133 -25.84 -2.18 -5.89
C ALA A 133 -25.55 -1.35 -7.13
N LEU A 134 -25.95 -1.84 -8.29
CA LEU A 134 -25.72 -1.22 -9.60
C LEU A 134 -27.06 -0.86 -10.25
N PRO A 135 -27.16 0.30 -10.92
CA PRO A 135 -28.23 0.58 -11.87
C PRO A 135 -28.14 -0.33 -13.11
N GLU A 136 -29.26 -0.66 -13.76
CA GLU A 136 -29.26 -1.50 -14.98
C GLU A 136 -28.42 -0.89 -16.12
N CYS A 137 -28.29 0.44 -16.16
CA CYS A 137 -27.45 1.12 -17.14
C CYS A 137 -25.96 0.81 -17.00
N ALA A 138 -25.50 0.23 -15.88
CA ALA A 138 -24.13 -0.27 -15.75
C ALA A 138 -23.77 -1.38 -16.76
N LEU A 139 -24.77 -2.08 -17.32
CA LEU A 139 -24.56 -3.11 -18.35
C LEU A 139 -24.39 -2.55 -19.76
N THR A 140 -24.71 -1.27 -19.97
CA THR A 140 -24.76 -0.65 -21.30
C THR A 140 -23.90 0.59 -21.40
N THR A 141 -23.99 1.47 -20.41
CA THR A 141 -23.30 2.76 -20.33
C THR A 141 -22.69 2.99 -18.94
N PRO A 142 -21.82 2.09 -18.44
CA PRO A 142 -21.23 2.20 -17.10
C PRO A 142 -20.43 3.49 -16.87
N GLN A 143 -20.03 4.17 -17.95
CA GLN A 143 -19.26 5.41 -17.90
C GLN A 143 -20.06 6.59 -17.34
N ARG A 144 -21.40 6.52 -17.37
CA ARG A 144 -22.23 7.64 -16.91
C ARG A 144 -22.33 7.65 -15.39
N GLN A 145 -22.36 8.85 -14.80
CA GLN A 145 -22.44 9.01 -13.35
C GLN A 145 -23.68 8.35 -12.75
N GLU A 146 -24.83 8.37 -13.44
CA GLU A 146 -26.05 7.71 -12.96
C GLU A 146 -25.96 6.18 -12.92
N CYS A 147 -24.88 5.58 -13.47
CA CYS A 147 -24.64 4.14 -13.52
C CYS A 147 -23.59 3.66 -12.50
N VAL A 148 -23.02 4.57 -11.71
CA VAL A 148 -22.02 4.23 -10.69
C VAL A 148 -22.67 3.42 -9.56
N GLY A 149 -21.98 2.37 -9.14
CA GLY A 149 -22.46 1.50 -8.08
C GLY A 149 -22.43 2.14 -6.69
N ARG A 150 -23.43 1.84 -5.87
CA ARG A 150 -23.50 2.22 -4.46
C ARG A 150 -23.11 1.04 -3.57
N PRO A 151 -22.00 1.12 -2.80
CA PRO A 151 -21.65 0.09 -1.83
C PRO A 151 -22.78 -0.16 -0.84
N LEU A 152 -23.06 -1.44 -0.56
CA LEU A 152 -24.01 -1.86 0.46
C LEU A 152 -23.29 -2.14 1.78
N PRO A 153 -23.93 -1.94 2.94
CA PRO A 153 -23.41 -2.37 4.24
C PRO A 153 -23.21 -3.89 4.26
N SER A 154 -21.99 -4.32 3.91
CA SER A 154 -21.65 -5.72 3.68
C SER A 154 -20.99 -6.33 4.90
N ARG A 155 -21.28 -7.60 5.15
CA ARG A 155 -20.63 -8.44 6.16
C ARG A 155 -19.81 -9.49 5.43
N ASN A 156 -18.49 -9.44 5.57
CA ASN A 156 -17.58 -10.40 4.93
C ASN A 156 -17.02 -11.36 5.97
N ASP A 157 -17.22 -12.66 5.77
CA ASP A 157 -16.60 -13.73 6.55
C ASP A 157 -15.55 -14.42 5.68
N SER A 158 -14.30 -13.97 5.84
CA SER A 158 -13.13 -14.48 5.11
C SER A 158 -12.79 -15.94 5.42
N ARG A 159 -13.17 -16.43 6.60
CA ARG A 159 -12.96 -17.82 7.03
C ARG A 159 -13.99 -18.74 6.37
N ALA A 160 -15.26 -18.35 6.38
CA ALA A 160 -16.34 -19.09 5.72
C ALA A 160 -16.32 -18.94 4.20
N GLY A 161 -15.66 -17.89 3.69
CA GLY A 161 -15.63 -17.58 2.26
C GLY A 161 -16.97 -17.04 1.76
N THR A 162 -17.63 -16.18 2.55
CA THR A 162 -18.95 -15.63 2.23
C THR A 162 -19.04 -14.13 2.46
N VAL A 163 -19.73 -13.42 1.57
CA VAL A 163 -20.04 -11.99 1.75
C VAL A 163 -21.54 -11.77 1.62
N ALA A 164 -22.13 -11.05 2.57
CA ALA A 164 -23.56 -10.83 2.67
C ALA A 164 -23.94 -9.36 2.79
N ALA A 165 -25.06 -8.95 2.21
CA ALA A 165 -25.67 -7.65 2.44
C ALA A 165 -27.18 -7.68 2.20
N GLY A 166 -27.89 -6.74 2.82
CA GLY A 166 -29.29 -6.48 2.49
C GLY A 166 -29.40 -5.79 1.14
N VAL A 167 -30.06 -6.45 0.18
CA VAL A 167 -30.30 -5.95 -1.17
C VAL A 167 -31.75 -5.50 -1.29
N PRO A 168 -32.01 -4.20 -1.51
CA PRO A 168 -33.35 -3.72 -1.80
C PRO A 168 -33.83 -4.27 -3.15
N VAL A 169 -35.00 -4.89 -3.16
CA VAL A 169 -35.65 -5.50 -4.34
C VAL A 169 -37.12 -5.06 -4.41
N ALA A 170 -37.36 -3.79 -4.12
CA ALA A 170 -38.67 -3.14 -4.10
C ALA A 170 -38.81 -2.12 -5.25
N GLY A 171 -40.04 -1.89 -5.71
CA GLY A 171 -40.37 -0.93 -6.78
C GLY A 171 -41.22 -1.52 -7.91
N GLN A 172 -41.46 -0.72 -8.96
CA GLN A 172 -42.28 -1.12 -10.14
C GLN A 172 -41.64 -2.28 -10.93
N THR A 173 -40.31 -2.40 -10.86
CA THR A 173 -39.54 -3.56 -11.31
C THR A 173 -38.91 -4.18 -10.07
N ALA A 174 -39.42 -5.33 -9.63
CA ALA A 174 -38.90 -6.04 -8.46
C ALA A 174 -37.57 -6.75 -8.78
N SER A 175 -36.57 -5.99 -9.26
CA SER A 175 -35.26 -6.47 -9.71
C SER A 175 -34.14 -5.57 -9.20
N ALA A 176 -33.00 -6.17 -8.85
CA ALA A 176 -31.79 -5.48 -8.45
C ALA A 176 -30.56 -6.10 -9.13
N LEU A 177 -29.70 -5.25 -9.70
CA LEU A 177 -28.38 -5.64 -10.19
C LEU A 177 -27.36 -5.39 -9.07
N VAL A 178 -26.56 -6.40 -8.73
CA VAL A 178 -25.60 -6.37 -7.62
C VAL A 178 -24.29 -6.97 -8.06
N SER A 179 -23.18 -6.29 -7.78
CA SER A 179 -21.85 -6.85 -7.96
C SER A 179 -21.22 -7.25 -6.63
N VAL A 180 -20.37 -8.27 -6.67
CA VAL A 180 -19.42 -8.62 -5.62
C VAL A 180 -18.05 -8.24 -6.13
N GLN A 181 -17.43 -7.26 -5.49
CA GLN A 181 -16.13 -6.72 -5.88
C GLN A 181 -15.37 -6.19 -4.66
N ALA A 182 -14.05 -6.08 -4.79
CA ALA A 182 -13.18 -5.65 -3.70
C ALA A 182 -13.10 -4.11 -3.62
N ALA A 183 -13.14 -3.58 -2.39
CA ALA A 183 -12.75 -2.20 -2.11
C ALA A 183 -11.21 -2.07 -2.09
N PRO A 184 -10.63 -0.86 -2.21
CA PRO A 184 -9.18 -0.66 -2.04
C PRO A 184 -8.67 -0.98 -0.62
N ALA A 185 -9.57 -1.09 0.36
CA ALA A 185 -9.26 -1.37 1.76
C ALA A 185 -10.08 -2.54 2.30
N GLY A 186 -9.57 -3.17 3.37
CA GLY A 186 -10.25 -4.21 4.13
C GLY A 186 -9.60 -4.42 5.50
N PRO A 187 -10.00 -5.46 6.24
CA PRO A 187 -9.53 -5.66 7.61
C PRO A 187 -8.03 -5.97 7.71
N ALA A 188 -7.38 -6.37 6.61
CA ALA A 188 -5.96 -6.67 6.54
C ALA A 188 -5.09 -5.51 6.00
N GLY A 189 -5.66 -4.35 5.65
CA GLY A 189 -4.92 -3.19 5.18
C GLY A 189 -5.68 -2.30 4.20
N ASN A 190 -5.07 -1.17 3.85
CA ASN A 190 -5.64 -0.13 2.99
C ASN A 190 -4.66 0.26 1.87
N TYR A 191 -4.94 -0.14 0.62
CA TYR A 191 -4.14 0.28 -0.54
C TYR A 191 -4.41 1.73 -0.96
N GLY A 192 -5.45 2.38 -0.45
CA GLY A 192 -5.66 3.83 -0.60
C GLY A 192 -4.72 4.68 0.27
N ALA A 193 -4.06 4.07 1.25
CA ALA A 193 -3.01 4.74 2.03
C ALA A 193 -1.69 4.75 1.26
N THR A 194 -0.96 5.87 1.30
CA THR A 194 0.39 5.96 0.75
C THR A 194 1.37 5.06 1.52
N PRO A 195 2.54 4.73 0.95
CA PRO A 195 3.50 3.83 1.59
C PRO A 195 4.20 4.37 2.86
N LEU A 196 3.98 5.63 3.27
CA LEU A 196 4.49 6.16 4.54
C LEU A 196 3.89 5.41 5.73
N GLN A 197 4.71 4.57 6.36
CA GLN A 197 4.34 3.85 7.58
C GLN A 197 4.35 4.82 8.78
N PRO A 198 3.28 4.86 9.61
CA PRO A 198 3.27 5.65 10.84
C PRO A 198 4.42 5.31 11.79
N SER A 199 4.83 4.04 11.81
CA SER A 199 5.96 3.54 12.61
C SER A 199 7.34 4.03 12.14
N ALA A 200 7.46 4.62 10.94
CA ALA A 200 8.71 5.21 10.48
C ALA A 200 9.14 6.45 11.31
N THR A 201 8.23 7.00 12.14
CA THR A 201 8.52 8.08 13.08
C THR A 201 8.94 7.58 14.48
N TRP A 202 8.86 6.27 14.74
CA TRP A 202 9.20 5.71 16.04
C TRP A 202 10.72 5.58 16.13
N SER A 203 11.31 6.17 17.18
CA SER A 203 12.75 6.10 17.37
C SER A 203 13.21 4.64 17.53
N ALA A 204 14.11 4.20 16.66
CA ALA A 204 14.89 2.99 16.86
C ALA A 204 15.89 3.22 18.00
N GLY A 205 15.73 2.52 19.12
CA GLY A 205 16.61 2.65 20.29
C GLY A 205 16.07 1.88 21.49
N GLY A 206 16.96 1.28 22.28
CA GLY A 206 16.74 0.13 23.19
C GLY A 206 15.61 0.17 24.23
N ASN A 207 14.82 1.25 24.31
CA ASN A 207 13.62 1.34 25.14
C ASN A 207 12.30 1.15 24.35
N SER A 208 12.35 1.05 23.01
CA SER A 208 11.15 0.88 22.18
C SER A 208 10.67 -0.58 22.11
N GLY A 209 11.54 -1.55 22.41
CA GLY A 209 11.23 -2.97 22.28
C GLY A 209 11.39 -3.52 20.85
N ASP A 210 11.96 -2.73 19.92
CA ASP A 210 12.27 -3.14 18.55
C ASP A 210 13.48 -4.10 18.48
N PHE A 211 13.42 -5.07 17.57
CA PHE A 211 14.60 -5.67 16.99
C PHE A 211 14.96 -4.96 15.69
N ALA A 212 16.10 -4.25 15.72
CA ALA A 212 16.68 -3.61 14.55
C ALA A 212 17.94 -4.36 14.07
N TRP A 213 18.08 -4.53 12.76
CA TRP A 213 19.24 -5.12 12.13
C TRP A 213 19.63 -4.33 10.89
N SER A 214 20.93 -4.27 10.57
CA SER A 214 21.40 -3.57 9.38
C SER A 214 22.53 -4.34 8.70
N TYR A 215 22.54 -4.25 7.37
CA TYR A 215 23.56 -4.80 6.50
C TYR A 215 24.07 -3.71 5.56
N PRO A 216 25.25 -3.15 5.85
CA PRO A 216 25.86 -2.15 4.99
C PRO A 216 26.42 -2.83 3.73
N MET A 217 26.02 -2.31 2.57
CA MET A 217 26.58 -2.68 1.28
C MET A 217 27.68 -1.66 0.94
N ARG A 218 28.93 -2.10 0.92
CA ARG A 218 30.07 -1.20 0.73
C ARG A 218 30.06 -0.59 -0.67
N VAL A 219 30.30 0.71 -0.77
CA VAL A 219 30.38 1.41 -2.06
C VAL A 219 31.81 1.87 -2.32
N PRO A 220 32.26 1.97 -3.58
CA PRO A 220 33.53 2.58 -3.91
C PRO A 220 33.67 3.97 -3.27
N PRO A 221 34.82 4.32 -2.68
CA PRO A 221 35.02 5.66 -2.14
C PRO A 221 34.81 6.74 -3.21
N ALA A 222 34.23 7.87 -2.82
CA ALA A 222 34.11 9.02 -3.70
C ALA A 222 35.50 9.67 -3.91
N LEU A 223 35.77 10.17 -5.12
CA LEU A 223 36.98 10.96 -5.40
C LEU A 223 36.99 12.32 -4.68
N GLY A 224 35.80 12.81 -4.31
CA GLY A 224 35.56 14.00 -3.52
C GLY A 224 34.15 13.94 -2.90
N GLY A 225 33.98 14.56 -1.73
CA GLY A 225 32.73 14.49 -0.96
C GLY A 225 32.52 13.13 -0.29
N SER A 226 31.30 12.91 0.21
CA SER A 226 30.92 11.66 0.86
C SER A 226 30.30 10.68 -0.14
N ALA A 227 30.67 9.40 -0.04
CA ALA A 227 29.98 8.35 -0.79
C ALA A 227 28.58 8.10 -0.18
N PRO A 228 27.57 7.72 -1.00
CA PRO A 228 26.25 7.42 -0.50
C PRO A 228 26.27 6.18 0.40
N GLN A 229 25.35 6.13 1.37
CA GLN A 229 25.15 4.93 2.18
C GLN A 229 24.15 4.02 1.48
N ALA A 230 24.60 2.82 1.07
CA ALA A 230 23.72 1.73 0.66
C ALA A 230 23.59 0.77 1.84
N VAL A 231 22.44 0.75 2.49
CA VAL A 231 22.18 -0.08 3.68
C VAL A 231 20.84 -0.75 3.50
N LEU A 232 20.80 -2.07 3.76
CA LEU A 232 19.57 -2.79 4.01
C LEU A 232 19.32 -2.75 5.52
N SER A 233 18.17 -2.25 5.94
CA SER A 233 17.77 -2.21 7.34
C SER A 233 16.57 -3.12 7.58
N TYR A 234 16.43 -3.60 8.80
CA TYR A 234 15.25 -4.32 9.29
C TYR A 234 14.77 -3.67 10.59
N SER A 235 13.46 -3.56 10.75
CA SER A 235 12.82 -3.19 12.01
C SER A 235 11.56 -4.03 12.22
N SER A 236 11.48 -4.74 13.34
CA SER A 236 10.27 -5.45 13.73
C SER A 236 9.08 -4.51 13.96
N GLN A 237 9.33 -3.30 14.46
CA GLN A 237 8.28 -2.29 14.66
C GLN A 237 7.67 -1.78 13.35
N SER A 238 8.44 -1.77 12.27
CA SER A 238 7.87 -1.45 10.95
C SER A 238 6.80 -2.47 10.53
N VAL A 239 6.95 -3.74 10.96
CA VAL A 239 5.94 -4.79 10.78
C VAL A 239 4.81 -4.61 11.78
N ASP A 240 5.12 -4.43 13.07
CA ASP A 240 4.10 -4.33 14.14
C ASP A 240 3.19 -3.11 13.99
N GLY A 241 3.67 -2.03 13.36
CA GLY A 241 2.89 -0.84 13.05
C GLY A 241 1.86 -1.00 11.94
N ARG A 242 1.81 -2.14 11.24
CA ARG A 242 0.86 -2.41 10.16
C ARG A 242 -0.51 -2.81 10.71
N HIS A 243 -1.56 -2.12 10.31
CA HIS A 243 -2.95 -2.36 10.71
C HIS A 243 -3.92 -2.11 9.55
N ALA A 244 -5.23 -2.21 9.79
CA ALA A 244 -6.24 -2.13 8.74
C ALA A 244 -6.27 -0.79 7.96
N ALA A 245 -5.76 0.31 8.54
CA ALA A 245 -5.76 1.63 7.91
C ALA A 245 -4.44 1.96 7.20
N THR A 246 -3.40 1.13 7.35
CA THR A 246 -2.10 1.34 6.70
C THR A 246 -1.99 0.55 5.41
N ASN A 247 -1.10 1.01 4.53
CA ASN A 247 -0.68 0.21 3.39
C ASN A 247 0.19 -0.94 3.89
N ASN A 248 -0.32 -2.15 3.75
CA ASN A 248 0.36 -3.32 4.29
C ASN A 248 1.13 -4.07 3.21
N GLN A 249 1.39 -3.53 2.02
CA GLN A 249 2.34 -4.19 1.11
C GLN A 249 3.76 -4.14 1.70
N PRO A 250 4.53 -5.24 1.73
CA PRO A 250 5.94 -5.21 2.11
C PRO A 250 6.74 -4.30 1.17
N SER A 251 7.83 -3.70 1.67
CA SER A 251 8.73 -2.90 0.83
C SER A 251 9.26 -3.74 -0.33
N TRP A 252 9.93 -3.09 -1.29
CA TRP A 252 10.61 -3.81 -2.37
C TRP A 252 11.71 -4.77 -1.87
N ALA A 253 12.21 -4.61 -0.64
CA ALA A 253 13.21 -5.46 -0.03
C ALA A 253 12.59 -6.57 0.85
N GLY A 254 11.29 -6.53 1.13
CA GLY A 254 10.57 -7.56 1.88
C GLY A 254 9.97 -7.10 3.22
N GLU A 255 9.28 -8.01 3.89
CA GLU A 255 8.57 -7.77 5.15
C GLU A 255 9.53 -7.36 6.27
N GLY A 256 9.30 -6.17 6.83
CA GLY A 256 10.15 -5.57 7.87
C GLY A 256 11.50 -5.02 7.39
N PHE A 257 11.90 -5.31 6.15
CA PHE A 257 13.12 -4.80 5.54
C PHE A 257 12.87 -3.50 4.78
N ASP A 258 13.84 -2.60 4.80
CA ASP A 258 13.87 -1.42 3.94
C ASP A 258 15.26 -1.23 3.33
N ALA A 259 15.27 -0.80 2.07
CA ALA A 259 16.49 -0.49 1.32
C ALA A 259 16.24 0.76 0.47
N TRP A 260 15.79 1.85 1.09
CA TRP A 260 15.48 3.11 0.40
C TRP A 260 16.54 4.18 0.72
N PRO A 261 17.72 4.13 0.07
CA PRO A 261 18.77 5.11 0.35
C PRO A 261 18.35 6.51 -0.08
N GLY A 262 18.71 7.51 0.73
CA GLY A 262 18.43 8.93 0.48
C GLY A 262 17.18 9.46 1.16
N GLY A 263 16.16 8.63 1.37
CA GLY A 263 14.94 9.05 2.05
C GLY A 263 14.01 9.92 1.19
N PHE A 264 13.03 10.56 1.83
CA PHE A 264 11.95 11.29 1.18
C PHE A 264 11.25 12.27 2.13
N ILE A 265 10.52 13.24 1.56
CA ILE A 265 9.45 13.98 2.23
C ILE A 265 8.12 13.48 1.66
N GLU A 266 7.12 13.25 2.50
CA GLU A 266 5.80 12.81 2.08
C GLU A 266 4.70 13.61 2.78
N ARG A 267 3.69 14.00 2.02
CA ARG A 267 2.44 14.63 2.46
C ARG A 267 1.33 13.62 2.39
N ARG A 268 0.42 13.67 3.36
CA ARG A 268 -0.83 12.90 3.36
C ARG A 268 -2.00 13.81 3.00
N TYR A 269 -2.91 13.28 2.22
CA TYR A 269 -4.17 13.93 1.88
C TYR A 269 -5.32 13.20 2.58
N GLU A 270 -6.44 13.89 2.76
CA GLU A 270 -7.65 13.33 3.34
C GLU A 270 -8.59 12.82 2.23
N LEU A 271 -9.47 11.87 2.52
CA LEU A 271 -10.48 11.48 1.54
C LEU A 271 -11.54 12.59 1.45
N CYS A 272 -11.90 13.00 0.22
CA CYS A 272 -12.99 13.96 0.02
C CYS A 272 -14.36 13.46 0.53
N ALA A 273 -14.50 12.16 0.80
CA ALA A 273 -15.68 11.60 1.47
C ALA A 273 -15.78 11.93 2.97
N ASP A 274 -14.65 12.30 3.58
CA ASP A 274 -14.50 12.65 4.99
C ASP A 274 -14.35 14.17 5.16
N ASP A 275 -13.81 14.86 4.15
CA ASP A 275 -13.80 16.31 4.07
C ASP A 275 -15.01 16.85 3.27
N MET A 276 -16.13 17.02 3.97
CA MET A 276 -17.37 17.59 3.41
C MET A 276 -17.94 18.72 4.31
N GLY A 277 -17.12 19.23 5.23
CA GLY A 277 -17.52 20.19 6.25
C GLY A 277 -17.34 21.65 5.83
N GLY A 278 -17.95 22.57 6.60
CA GLY A 278 -17.70 24.00 6.43
C GLY A 278 -18.23 24.56 5.09
N ASN A 279 -17.33 25.11 4.29
CA ASN A 279 -17.58 25.73 2.98
C ASN A 279 -17.16 24.83 1.80
N ALA A 280 -17.11 23.52 2.05
CA ALA A 280 -16.85 22.49 1.06
C ALA A 280 -17.83 22.56 -0.13
N ASN A 281 -17.32 22.48 -1.36
CA ASN A 281 -18.09 22.55 -2.60
C ASN A 281 -18.50 21.16 -3.17
N ASN A 282 -18.05 20.07 -2.55
CA ASN A 282 -18.45 18.69 -2.84
C ASN A 282 -19.74 18.32 -2.10
N THR A 283 -20.70 17.76 -2.83
CA THR A 283 -21.98 17.28 -2.27
C THR A 283 -22.07 15.75 -2.18
N GLU A 284 -21.10 15.05 -2.76
CA GLU A 284 -21.06 13.60 -2.86
C GLU A 284 -19.78 13.06 -2.21
N LYS A 285 -19.89 11.93 -1.51
CA LYS A 285 -18.73 11.25 -0.92
C LYS A 285 -17.87 10.59 -1.98
N THR A 286 -16.72 11.14 -2.36
CA THR A 286 -15.84 10.53 -3.37
C THR A 286 -14.57 9.93 -2.76
N GLY A 287 -13.92 9.01 -3.50
CA GLY A 287 -12.64 8.43 -3.10
C GLY A 287 -11.43 9.27 -3.55
N ASP A 288 -11.68 10.51 -3.98
CA ASP A 288 -10.63 11.46 -4.34
C ASP A 288 -9.85 11.91 -3.10
N GLN A 289 -8.62 12.39 -3.31
CA GLN A 289 -7.79 13.01 -2.28
C GLN A 289 -8.12 14.50 -2.21
N CYS A 290 -8.35 15.02 -1.00
CA CYS A 290 -8.62 16.41 -0.70
C CYS A 290 -7.48 17.02 0.14
N TRP A 291 -7.23 18.31 -0.03
CA TRP A 291 -6.09 19.02 0.57
C TRP A 291 -6.12 19.01 2.10
N ALA A 292 -7.23 19.46 2.71
CA ALA A 292 -7.52 19.53 4.15
C ALA A 292 -6.51 20.31 5.02
N THR A 293 -5.24 19.89 5.09
CA THR A 293 -4.21 20.50 5.95
C THR A 293 -2.84 20.54 5.28
N ASP A 294 -2.09 21.60 5.56
CA ASP A 294 -0.68 21.67 5.18
C ASP A 294 0.15 20.79 6.13
N ASN A 295 0.55 19.62 5.66
CA ASN A 295 1.31 18.63 6.42
C ASN A 295 2.45 18.04 5.58
N ALA A 296 3.50 17.58 6.25
CA ALA A 296 4.57 16.81 5.64
C ALA A 296 5.34 16.02 6.71
N SER A 297 5.99 14.93 6.31
CA SER A 297 6.91 14.15 7.16
C SER A 297 8.23 13.93 6.42
N LEU A 298 9.34 14.15 7.12
CA LEU A 298 10.68 13.89 6.61
C LEU A 298 11.14 12.48 7.04
N SER A 299 11.74 11.77 6.11
CA SER A 299 12.58 10.60 6.34
C SER A 299 13.92 10.84 5.68
N LEU A 300 14.96 11.07 6.48
CA LEU A 300 16.34 11.24 6.05
C LEU A 300 17.25 10.58 7.09
N ALA A 301 18.40 10.04 6.68
CA ALA A 301 19.33 9.37 7.58
C ALA A 301 19.72 10.30 8.74
N GLY A 302 19.36 9.93 9.98
CA GLY A 302 19.58 10.73 11.19
C GLY A 302 18.56 11.85 11.44
N HIS A 303 17.67 12.14 10.48
CA HIS A 303 16.72 13.25 10.53
C HIS A 303 15.34 12.78 10.05
N ALA A 304 14.44 12.43 10.97
CA ALA A 304 13.11 11.95 10.61
C ALA A 304 12.04 12.47 11.58
N GLY A 305 10.84 12.71 11.05
CA GLY A 305 9.70 13.15 11.84
C GLY A 305 8.71 14.00 11.07
N GLU A 306 7.59 14.27 11.73
CA GLU A 306 6.58 15.22 11.24
C GLU A 306 7.17 16.62 11.17
N LEU A 307 6.81 17.35 10.11
CA LEU A 307 7.20 18.73 9.90
C LEU A 307 6.09 19.65 10.41
N ILE A 308 6.49 20.67 11.17
CA ILE A 308 5.61 21.68 11.75
C ILE A 308 5.94 23.02 11.11
N TYR A 309 4.92 23.67 10.53
CA TYR A 309 5.08 24.98 9.93
C TYR A 309 5.01 26.08 11.00
N ASN A 310 6.03 26.93 11.06
CA ASN A 310 6.04 28.14 11.88
C ASN A 310 5.74 29.35 11.00
N ALA A 311 4.51 29.87 11.08
CA ALA A 311 4.05 31.00 10.29
C ALA A 311 4.75 32.33 10.64
N ALA A 312 5.25 32.50 11.87
CA ALA A 312 5.95 33.73 12.27
C ALA A 312 7.36 33.81 11.67
N GLU A 313 8.01 32.65 11.49
CA GLU A 313 9.33 32.54 10.86
C GLU A 313 9.25 32.27 9.35
N GLY A 314 8.09 31.86 8.85
CA GLY A 314 7.90 31.45 7.47
C GLY A 314 8.71 30.19 7.10
N ARG A 315 8.92 29.26 8.05
CA ARG A 315 9.73 28.06 7.82
C ARG A 315 9.18 26.81 8.50
N TRP A 316 9.60 25.65 7.99
CA TRP A 316 9.27 24.34 8.55
C TRP A 316 10.35 23.87 9.53
N HIS A 317 9.92 23.08 10.50
CA HIS A 317 10.75 22.51 11.55
C HIS A 317 10.42 21.04 11.73
N LEU A 318 11.40 20.22 12.10
CA LEU A 318 11.10 18.90 12.65
C LEU A 318 10.38 19.04 13.98
N ARG A 319 9.39 18.18 14.25
CA ARG A 319 8.74 18.10 15.56
C ARG A 319 9.76 17.92 16.69
N SER A 320 10.80 17.13 16.44
CA SER A 320 12.01 17.05 17.27
C SER A 320 13.09 17.92 16.65
N ASP A 321 12.96 19.23 16.81
CA ASP A 321 13.87 20.22 16.22
C ASP A 321 15.32 19.95 16.63
N ASP A 322 16.17 19.69 15.65
CA ASP A 322 17.59 19.36 15.80
C ASP A 322 18.51 20.43 15.17
N GLY A 323 17.95 21.58 14.79
CA GLY A 323 18.66 22.66 14.12
C GLY A 323 18.76 22.51 12.60
N THR A 324 18.17 21.46 12.02
CA THR A 324 18.06 21.31 10.56
C THR A 324 17.15 22.40 9.98
N LYS A 325 17.62 23.08 8.93
CA LYS A 325 16.84 24.08 8.21
C LYS A 325 16.03 23.42 7.09
N ILE A 326 14.71 23.59 7.12
CA ILE A 326 13.80 22.98 6.14
C ILE A 326 13.06 24.07 5.38
N GLU A 327 13.27 24.10 4.07
CA GLU A 327 12.70 25.09 3.15
C GLU A 327 11.78 24.42 2.14
N ARG A 328 10.52 24.85 2.09
CA ARG A 328 9.61 24.56 0.99
C ARG A 328 9.83 25.58 -0.11
N ARG A 329 9.94 25.13 -1.36
CA ARG A 329 10.15 25.94 -2.56
C ARG A 329 9.20 25.50 -3.67
N THR A 330 9.07 26.30 -4.71
CA THR A 330 8.21 26.05 -5.87
C THR A 330 8.97 26.32 -7.17
N ASN A 331 8.32 26.14 -8.32
CA ASN A 331 8.84 26.31 -9.68
C ASN A 331 9.85 25.24 -10.15
N ALA A 332 9.85 24.05 -9.54
CA ALA A 332 10.59 22.91 -10.09
C ALA A 332 9.85 22.28 -11.29
N ASP A 333 10.61 21.74 -12.24
CA ASP A 333 10.09 20.97 -13.37
C ASP A 333 9.92 19.50 -12.93
N ASN A 334 8.89 19.24 -12.11
CA ASN A 334 8.68 17.96 -11.44
C ASN A 334 7.28 17.33 -11.62
N GLY A 335 6.36 18.05 -12.27
CA GLY A 335 5.00 17.59 -12.58
C GLY A 335 3.98 17.85 -11.48
N ASP A 336 4.38 18.46 -10.37
CA ASP A 336 3.50 19.12 -9.41
C ASP A 336 2.91 20.41 -10.01
N ASP A 337 1.80 20.93 -9.47
CA ASP A 337 1.03 22.03 -10.04
C ASP A 337 1.78 23.36 -9.98
N ASP A 338 2.52 23.61 -8.89
CA ASP A 338 3.36 24.79 -8.75
C ASP A 338 4.87 24.46 -8.75
N GLY A 339 5.22 23.17 -8.86
CA GLY A 339 6.60 22.71 -8.81
C GLY A 339 7.15 22.67 -7.39
N GLU A 340 6.31 22.34 -6.41
CA GLU A 340 6.68 22.23 -4.99
C GLU A 340 7.86 21.26 -4.87
N HIS A 341 8.90 21.67 -4.14
CA HIS A 341 10.07 20.85 -3.81
C HIS A 341 10.68 21.35 -2.51
N TRP A 342 11.58 20.56 -1.93
CA TRP A 342 12.09 20.83 -0.60
C TRP A 342 13.60 20.84 -0.56
N VAL A 343 14.16 21.71 0.28
CA VAL A 343 15.59 21.77 0.60
C VAL A 343 15.76 21.62 2.10
N VAL A 344 16.46 20.57 2.50
CA VAL A 344 16.83 20.30 3.89
C VAL A 344 18.32 20.58 4.01
N THR A 345 18.71 21.50 4.89
CA THR A 345 20.12 21.81 5.18
C THR A 345 20.43 21.40 6.59
N THR A 346 21.28 20.38 6.73
CA THR A 346 21.75 19.88 8.03
C THR A 346 22.76 20.85 8.66
N THR A 347 23.03 20.69 9.95
CA THR A 347 23.88 21.61 10.72
C THR A 347 25.35 21.62 10.28
N ASP A 348 25.80 20.60 9.55
CA ASP A 348 27.09 20.53 8.87
C ASP A 348 27.12 21.27 7.51
N GLY A 349 25.99 21.84 7.08
CA GLY A 349 25.86 22.66 5.88
C GLY A 349 25.60 21.87 4.59
N VAL A 350 25.41 20.55 4.67
CA VAL A 350 25.05 19.72 3.50
C VAL A 350 23.59 19.99 3.12
N GLN A 351 23.34 20.20 1.82
CA GLN A 351 22.00 20.41 1.27
C GLN A 351 21.46 19.14 0.65
N TYR A 352 20.25 18.76 1.04
CA TYR A 352 19.48 17.64 0.54
C TYR A 352 18.23 18.18 -0.16
N TRP A 353 18.13 17.96 -1.45
CA TRP A 353 17.03 18.41 -2.28
C TRP A 353 16.10 17.24 -2.57
N PHE A 354 14.81 17.46 -2.36
CA PHE A 354 13.78 16.46 -2.55
C PHE A 354 12.82 16.94 -3.64
N GLY A 355 12.67 16.12 -4.68
CA GLY A 355 11.75 16.39 -5.76
C GLY A 355 12.14 17.55 -6.68
N LEU A 356 13.43 17.94 -6.73
CA LEU A 356 13.92 18.96 -7.66
C LEU A 356 13.69 18.55 -9.13
N ASN A 357 13.82 17.25 -9.38
CA ASN A 357 13.54 16.49 -10.60
C ASN A 357 14.44 16.84 -11.79
N LYS A 358 14.60 18.12 -12.10
CA LYS A 358 15.51 18.66 -13.10
C LYS A 358 16.74 19.24 -12.40
N LEU A 359 17.82 18.45 -12.38
CA LEU A 359 19.08 18.88 -11.77
C LEU A 359 19.70 20.07 -12.52
N PRO A 360 20.56 20.87 -11.88
CA PRO A 360 21.26 21.98 -12.55
C PRO A 360 22.00 21.50 -13.81
N GLY A 361 21.80 22.18 -14.94
CA GLY A 361 22.40 21.82 -16.24
C GLY A 361 21.67 20.72 -17.02
N ALA A 362 20.63 20.09 -16.46
CA ALA A 362 19.85 19.08 -17.18
C ALA A 362 19.04 19.68 -18.34
N GLY A 363 19.01 18.99 -19.48
CA GLY A 363 18.12 19.31 -20.60
C GLY A 363 16.73 18.70 -20.39
N SER A 364 16.52 17.54 -21.02
CA SER A 364 15.27 16.77 -20.92
C SER A 364 15.29 15.69 -19.84
N GLU A 365 16.47 15.41 -19.28
CA GLU A 365 16.71 14.42 -18.25
C GLU A 365 15.98 14.78 -16.96
N ARG A 366 15.31 13.81 -16.35
CA ARG A 366 14.61 13.96 -15.07
C ARG A 366 14.94 12.80 -14.14
N THR A 367 15.17 13.10 -12.87
CA THR A 367 15.44 12.09 -11.83
C THR A 367 14.18 11.27 -11.50
N GLN A 368 12.99 11.76 -11.84
CA GLN A 368 11.69 11.14 -11.52
C GLN A 368 11.39 11.07 -10.02
N SER A 369 11.84 12.08 -9.27
CA SER A 369 11.86 12.10 -7.81
C SER A 369 10.57 12.59 -7.14
N ALA A 370 9.76 13.40 -7.83
CA ALA A 370 8.44 13.82 -7.34
C ALA A 370 7.34 12.87 -7.84
N TRP A 371 6.55 12.30 -6.93
CA TRP A 371 5.43 11.41 -7.22
C TRP A 371 4.12 12.12 -6.94
N THR A 372 3.24 12.11 -7.93
CA THR A 372 2.09 13.01 -7.97
C THR A 372 0.76 12.26 -8.06
N VAL A 373 -0.29 12.90 -7.55
CA VAL A 373 -1.67 12.43 -7.55
C VAL A 373 -2.61 13.63 -7.77
N PRO A 374 -3.76 13.45 -8.43
CA PRO A 374 -4.83 14.45 -8.41
C PRO A 374 -5.30 14.72 -6.97
N VAL A 375 -5.34 16.00 -6.60
CA VAL A 375 -5.82 16.47 -5.29
C VAL A 375 -6.86 17.55 -5.53
N PHE A 376 -7.92 17.51 -4.72
CA PHE A 376 -9.01 18.48 -4.76
C PHE A 376 -8.89 19.51 -3.64
N GLY A 377 -9.13 20.78 -3.96
CA GLY A 377 -9.36 21.86 -3.00
C GLY A 377 -10.85 22.15 -2.91
N ASN A 378 -11.57 21.44 -2.07
CA ASN A 378 -13.03 21.56 -1.92
C ASN A 378 -13.44 22.75 -1.06
N ASN A 379 -12.54 23.30 -0.23
CA ASN A 379 -12.82 24.44 0.64
C ASN A 379 -12.14 25.73 0.15
N SER A 380 -12.78 26.88 0.40
CA SER A 380 -12.21 28.17 -0.02
C SER A 380 -10.86 28.44 0.66
N GLY A 381 -9.87 28.84 -0.14
CA GLY A 381 -8.52 29.13 0.32
C GLY A 381 -7.56 27.95 0.21
N GLU A 382 -8.07 26.76 -0.11
CA GLU A 382 -7.22 25.62 -0.44
C GLU A 382 -6.61 25.77 -1.84
N PRO A 383 -5.41 25.20 -2.05
CA PRO A 383 -4.86 25.05 -3.38
C PRO A 383 -5.86 24.44 -4.34
N CYS A 384 -5.94 25.01 -5.55
CA CYS A 384 -6.74 24.47 -6.65
C CYS A 384 -8.27 24.53 -6.45
N HIS A 385 -8.76 25.24 -5.43
CA HIS A 385 -10.19 25.44 -5.23
C HIS A 385 -10.85 26.23 -6.37
N ALA A 386 -11.99 25.74 -6.85
CA ALA A 386 -12.83 26.40 -7.84
C ALA A 386 -14.30 26.46 -7.39
N THR A 387 -15.16 27.15 -8.14
CA THR A 387 -16.60 27.21 -7.80
C THR A 387 -17.30 25.84 -7.89
N ALA A 388 -16.93 25.02 -8.88
CA ALA A 388 -17.47 23.69 -9.05
C ALA A 388 -16.45 22.64 -8.60
N PHE A 389 -16.88 21.64 -7.84
CA PHE A 389 -16.01 20.56 -7.36
C PHE A 389 -15.25 19.86 -8.50
N SER A 390 -15.90 19.63 -9.64
CA SER A 390 -15.26 19.01 -10.82
C SER A 390 -14.05 19.78 -11.37
N ASN A 391 -13.97 21.08 -11.08
CA ASN A 391 -12.88 21.95 -11.52
C ASN A 391 -11.90 22.25 -10.39
N SER A 392 -12.16 21.73 -9.19
CA SER A 392 -11.39 22.03 -7.98
C SER A 392 -10.20 21.10 -7.81
N SER A 393 -9.59 20.66 -8.92
CA SER A 393 -8.56 19.61 -8.92
C SER A 393 -7.31 20.06 -9.67
N CYS A 394 -6.15 19.72 -9.11
CA CYS A 394 -4.86 19.85 -9.75
C CYS A 394 -3.98 18.64 -9.42
N VAL A 395 -2.85 18.51 -10.11
CA VAL A 395 -1.89 17.43 -9.86
C VAL A 395 -0.90 17.93 -8.83
N GLN A 396 -0.85 17.28 -7.66
CA GLN A 396 0.09 17.63 -6.61
C GLN A 396 1.01 16.48 -6.26
N ALA A 397 2.21 16.78 -5.81
CA ALA A 397 3.13 15.82 -5.25
C ALA A 397 2.67 15.37 -3.87
N TYR A 398 2.51 14.05 -3.69
CA TYR A 398 2.34 13.46 -2.37
C TYR A 398 3.68 13.03 -1.79
N ARG A 399 4.70 12.78 -2.63
CA ARG A 399 6.04 12.36 -2.18
C ARG A 399 7.15 12.99 -3.01
N TRP A 400 8.12 13.57 -2.33
CA TRP A 400 9.36 14.09 -2.89
C TRP A 400 10.52 13.21 -2.40
N ASN A 401 11.04 12.35 -3.27
CA ASN A 401 12.20 11.54 -2.94
C ASN A 401 13.48 12.39 -3.03
N LEU A 402 14.50 12.06 -2.22
CA LEU A 402 15.80 12.71 -2.32
C LEU A 402 16.35 12.51 -3.72
N ASP A 403 16.80 13.57 -4.38
CA ASP A 403 17.36 13.44 -5.72
C ASP A 403 18.65 14.20 -5.97
N TYR A 404 19.01 15.11 -5.08
CA TYR A 404 20.27 15.84 -5.19
C TYR A 404 20.83 16.22 -3.83
N VAL A 405 22.09 15.86 -3.59
CA VAL A 405 22.85 16.23 -2.40
C VAL A 405 24.02 17.08 -2.82
N VAL A 406 24.28 18.18 -2.12
CA VAL A 406 25.42 19.07 -2.38
C VAL A 406 26.09 19.43 -1.07
N ASP A 407 27.40 19.18 -0.97
CA ASP A 407 28.21 19.60 0.17
C ASP A 407 28.78 21.01 0.01
N LEU A 408 29.42 21.53 1.06
CA LEU A 408 30.02 22.87 1.07
C LEU A 408 31.15 23.07 0.05
N ARG A 409 31.73 21.99 -0.48
CA ARG A 409 32.77 22.02 -1.53
C ARG A 409 32.18 21.82 -2.92
N ALA A 410 30.84 21.86 -3.00
CA ALA A 410 30.05 21.61 -4.19
C ALA A 410 30.14 20.18 -4.74
N ASN A 411 30.69 19.21 -3.99
CA ASN A 411 30.60 17.81 -4.40
C ASN A 411 29.12 17.40 -4.34
N SER A 412 28.72 16.56 -5.27
CA SER A 412 27.33 16.20 -5.44
C SER A 412 27.11 14.69 -5.54
N THR A 413 25.88 14.31 -5.22
CA THR A 413 25.33 12.97 -5.42
C THR A 413 23.90 13.12 -5.92
N SER A 414 23.51 12.32 -6.90
CA SER A 414 22.16 12.34 -7.47
C SER A 414 21.50 10.96 -7.43
N TYR A 415 20.19 10.95 -7.24
CA TYR A 415 19.38 9.73 -7.13
C TYR A 415 18.34 9.72 -8.25
N TRP A 416 18.23 8.60 -8.97
CA TRP A 416 17.43 8.49 -10.19
C TRP A 416 16.46 7.34 -10.08
N TYR A 417 15.18 7.62 -10.33
CA TYR A 417 14.07 6.73 -10.08
C TYR A 417 13.37 6.30 -11.37
N ALA A 418 12.50 5.31 -11.24
CA ALA A 418 11.43 4.99 -12.17
C ALA A 418 10.09 5.08 -11.45
N LYS A 419 9.07 5.62 -12.13
CA LYS A 419 7.70 5.71 -11.63
C LYS A 419 6.90 4.50 -12.06
N GLU A 420 6.06 3.99 -11.18
CA GLU A 420 4.95 3.11 -11.51
C GLU A 420 3.68 3.95 -11.52
N THR A 421 3.00 4.02 -12.67
CA THR A 421 1.79 4.82 -12.84
C THR A 421 0.54 3.94 -12.79
N ASN A 422 -0.57 4.55 -12.41
CA ASN A 422 -1.90 3.98 -12.51
C ASN A 422 -2.89 5.09 -12.84
N SER A 423 -4.13 4.74 -13.14
CA SER A 423 -5.20 5.72 -13.33
C SER A 423 -6.39 5.40 -12.44
N TYR A 424 -7.25 6.38 -12.21
CA TYR A 424 -8.52 6.19 -11.54
C TYR A 424 -9.58 7.15 -12.12
N GLY A 425 -10.86 6.80 -12.01
CA GLY A 425 -11.97 7.69 -12.40
C GLY A 425 -12.22 8.71 -11.29
N ARG A 426 -11.82 9.97 -11.48
CA ARG A 426 -12.00 10.99 -10.43
C ARG A 426 -13.46 11.42 -10.34
N ASN A 427 -13.86 11.94 -9.18
CA ASN A 427 -15.22 12.42 -8.93
C ASN A 427 -16.31 11.39 -9.30
N LYS A 428 -16.00 10.09 -9.11
CA LYS A 428 -16.86 8.95 -9.48
C LYS A 428 -17.33 8.99 -10.95
N LYS A 429 -16.46 9.36 -11.88
CA LYS A 429 -16.75 9.35 -13.32
C LYS A 429 -15.79 8.39 -14.00
N SER A 430 -16.30 7.30 -14.56
CA SER A 430 -15.41 6.31 -15.19
C SER A 430 -14.78 6.84 -16.46
N ASP A 431 -15.36 7.84 -17.12
CA ASP A 431 -14.82 8.52 -18.28
C ASP A 431 -13.93 9.74 -17.95
N ASP A 432 -13.93 10.23 -16.71
CA ASP A 432 -12.98 11.25 -16.21
C ASP A 432 -11.76 10.56 -15.59
N MET A 433 -11.09 9.74 -16.40
CA MET A 433 -9.92 9.00 -15.97
C MET A 433 -8.69 9.90 -15.91
N VAL A 434 -7.98 9.87 -14.79
CA VAL A 434 -6.75 10.67 -14.56
C VAL A 434 -5.58 9.77 -14.14
N PRO A 435 -4.37 9.99 -14.70
CA PRO A 435 -3.19 9.26 -14.30
C PRO A 435 -2.60 9.82 -13.01
N TYR A 436 -1.89 8.97 -12.27
CA TYR A 436 -1.10 9.33 -11.10
C TYR A 436 0.08 8.37 -10.95
N VAL A 437 1.01 8.71 -10.06
CA VAL A 437 2.10 7.84 -9.67
C VAL A 437 1.63 6.98 -8.50
N ARG A 438 1.46 5.66 -8.69
CA ARG A 438 1.08 4.72 -7.61
C ARG A 438 2.26 4.30 -6.74
N GLY A 439 3.48 4.50 -7.23
CA GLY A 439 4.71 4.14 -6.56
C GLY A 439 5.92 4.29 -7.50
N GLY A 440 7.02 3.64 -7.15
CA GLY A 440 8.24 3.68 -7.95
C GLY A 440 9.41 3.05 -7.21
N TYR A 441 10.58 3.08 -7.84
CA TYR A 441 11.79 2.50 -7.31
C TYR A 441 13.03 3.28 -7.74
N LEU A 442 14.05 3.26 -6.90
CA LEU A 442 15.36 3.79 -7.23
C LEU A 442 16.02 2.91 -8.30
N ARG A 443 16.56 3.52 -9.36
CA ARG A 443 17.32 2.85 -10.41
C ARG A 443 18.81 2.93 -10.17
N HIS A 444 19.32 4.12 -9.85
CA HIS A 444 20.72 4.29 -9.51
C HIS A 444 20.99 5.55 -8.70
N ILE A 445 22.13 5.55 -8.01
CA ILE A 445 22.74 6.71 -7.36
C ILE A 445 24.04 7.00 -8.07
N ALA A 446 24.21 8.21 -8.59
CA ALA A 446 25.45 8.67 -9.21
C ALA A 446 26.18 9.62 -8.25
N TYR A 447 27.46 9.40 -7.99
CA TYR A 447 28.21 10.16 -6.99
C TYR A 447 29.69 10.35 -7.36
N GLY A 448 30.38 11.17 -6.56
CA GLY A 448 31.70 11.69 -6.90
C GLY A 448 31.65 12.77 -7.98
N THR A 449 30.46 13.33 -8.23
CA THR A 449 30.23 14.45 -9.14
C THR A 449 30.38 15.77 -8.38
N ARG A 450 30.27 16.88 -9.10
CA ARG A 450 30.36 18.22 -8.53
C ARG A 450 29.43 19.19 -9.27
N ARG A 451 28.84 20.11 -8.53
CA ARG A 451 28.21 21.31 -9.08
C ARG A 451 29.28 22.32 -9.51
N VAL A 452 29.29 22.68 -10.79
CA VAL A 452 30.21 23.64 -11.40
C VAL A 452 29.40 24.74 -12.06
N GLY A 453 29.38 25.93 -11.42
CA GLY A 453 28.48 27.00 -11.83
C GLY A 453 27.01 26.58 -11.72
N ASP A 454 26.28 26.70 -12.82
CA ASP A 454 24.85 26.37 -12.91
C ASP A 454 24.57 24.95 -13.44
N ALA A 455 25.60 24.12 -13.59
CA ALA A 455 25.47 22.75 -14.07
C ALA A 455 26.09 21.75 -13.08
N ASP A 456 25.51 20.56 -13.01
CA ASP A 456 26.17 19.42 -12.38
C ASP A 456 27.04 18.66 -13.40
N SER A 457 28.23 18.25 -12.97
CA SER A 457 29.18 17.50 -13.80
C SER A 457 28.65 16.16 -14.32
N VAL A 458 27.57 15.61 -13.73
CA VAL A 458 26.88 14.41 -14.22
C VAL A 458 26.36 14.56 -15.66
N PHE A 459 26.20 15.79 -16.15
CA PHE A 459 25.79 16.08 -17.54
C PHE A 459 26.96 16.45 -18.46
N GLY A 460 28.15 16.73 -17.91
CA GLY A 460 29.36 17.03 -18.67
C GLY A 460 30.26 15.81 -18.93
N GLY A 461 29.96 14.68 -18.28
CA GLY A 461 30.69 13.42 -18.38
C GLY A 461 30.04 12.33 -17.53
N SER A 462 30.63 11.14 -17.50
CA SER A 462 30.15 10.03 -16.66
C SER A 462 30.48 10.27 -15.19
N ALA A 463 29.54 10.02 -14.29
CA ALA A 463 29.81 10.02 -12.85
C ALA A 463 30.94 9.03 -12.51
N PRO A 464 31.93 9.40 -11.68
CA PRO A 464 33.06 8.51 -11.36
C PRO A 464 32.65 7.17 -10.76
N ALA A 465 31.56 7.15 -9.98
CA ALA A 465 31.00 5.94 -9.43
C ALA A 465 29.47 6.00 -9.35
N ARG A 466 28.85 4.82 -9.35
CA ARG A 466 27.41 4.69 -9.16
C ARG A 466 27.03 3.40 -8.46
N VAL A 467 25.85 3.42 -7.84
CA VAL A 467 25.18 2.24 -7.28
C VAL A 467 23.94 1.98 -8.12
N VAL A 468 23.79 0.80 -8.70
CA VAL A 468 22.67 0.41 -9.56
C VAL A 468 21.77 -0.57 -8.82
N PHE A 469 20.47 -0.32 -8.88
CA PHE A 469 19.42 -1.13 -8.24
C PHE A 469 18.64 -1.85 -9.34
N GLY A 470 18.89 -3.15 -9.47
CA GLY A 470 18.17 -4.04 -10.37
C GLY A 470 16.88 -4.52 -9.71
N VAL A 471 15.78 -4.54 -10.45
CA VAL A 471 14.47 -4.95 -9.94
C VAL A 471 13.98 -6.21 -10.64
N GLY A 472 13.23 -7.02 -9.92
CA GLY A 472 12.42 -8.11 -10.45
C GLY A 472 10.93 -7.87 -10.18
N ASP A 473 10.08 -8.66 -10.81
CA ASP A 473 8.66 -8.67 -10.49
C ASP A 473 8.37 -9.42 -9.18
N ARG A 474 7.27 -9.07 -8.52
CA ARG A 474 6.75 -9.76 -7.32
C ARG A 474 5.99 -11.05 -7.64
N CYS A 475 5.81 -11.39 -8.91
CA CYS A 475 5.20 -12.67 -9.30
C CYS A 475 6.07 -13.88 -8.93
N LEU A 476 5.42 -14.99 -8.61
CA LEU A 476 6.06 -16.30 -8.38
C LEU A 476 6.44 -17.02 -9.68
N SER A 477 5.61 -16.83 -10.71
CA SER A 477 5.76 -17.32 -12.10
C SER A 477 4.71 -16.64 -12.99
N THR A 478 4.76 -16.85 -14.32
CA THR A 478 3.70 -16.48 -15.28
C THR A 478 3.07 -15.11 -15.02
N CYS A 479 3.88 -14.06 -15.00
CA CYS A 479 3.54 -12.76 -14.42
C CYS A 479 2.39 -12.03 -15.12
N GLY A 480 1.95 -12.48 -16.31
CA GLY A 480 0.75 -11.97 -16.98
C GLY A 480 -0.58 -12.53 -16.44
N THR A 481 -0.54 -13.55 -15.58
CA THR A 481 -1.73 -14.08 -14.90
C THR A 481 -1.87 -13.42 -13.54
N HIS A 482 -2.92 -12.61 -13.35
CA HIS A 482 -3.06 -11.72 -12.19
C HIS A 482 -3.91 -12.31 -11.05
N ASP A 483 -3.72 -13.59 -10.73
CA ASP A 483 -4.40 -14.28 -9.63
C ASP A 483 -3.51 -14.39 -8.37
N GLU A 484 -4.07 -14.88 -7.26
CA GLU A 484 -3.33 -15.01 -5.99
C GLU A 484 -2.19 -16.05 -6.05
N ALA A 485 -2.32 -17.08 -6.89
CA ALA A 485 -1.29 -18.13 -7.01
C ALA A 485 -0.03 -17.62 -7.72
N HIS A 486 -0.16 -16.59 -8.57
CA HIS A 486 0.95 -15.96 -9.28
C HIS A 486 1.42 -14.67 -8.60
N TRP A 487 0.50 -13.87 -8.05
CA TRP A 487 0.77 -12.58 -7.41
C TRP A 487 0.16 -12.50 -6.00
N PRO A 488 0.80 -13.06 -4.96
CA PRO A 488 0.19 -13.20 -3.64
C PRO A 488 -0.12 -11.88 -2.93
N ASP A 489 0.66 -10.82 -3.18
CA ASP A 489 0.57 -9.54 -2.47
C ASP A 489 0.38 -8.30 -3.37
N THR A 490 -0.03 -8.50 -4.62
CA THR A 490 -0.22 -7.40 -5.58
C THR A 490 -1.71 -7.25 -5.95
N PRO A 491 -2.33 -6.09 -5.69
CA PRO A 491 -3.77 -5.87 -5.88
C PRO A 491 -4.09 -5.50 -7.33
N TRP A 492 -3.91 -6.44 -8.26
CA TRP A 492 -4.25 -6.22 -9.68
C TRP A 492 -5.72 -5.88 -9.93
N ASP A 493 -6.60 -6.17 -8.97
CA ASP A 493 -7.99 -5.71 -8.98
C ASP A 493 -8.14 -4.18 -8.82
N GLN A 494 -7.08 -3.46 -8.48
CA GLN A 494 -7.06 -1.99 -8.34
C GLN A 494 -6.32 -1.27 -9.49
N GLU A 495 -5.84 -2.01 -10.51
CA GLU A 495 -5.18 -1.40 -11.67
C GLU A 495 -6.17 -0.67 -12.59
N CYS A 496 -5.73 0.37 -13.30
CA CYS A 496 -6.49 0.99 -14.36
C CYS A 496 -5.57 1.53 -15.45
N THR A 497 -5.67 0.93 -16.63
CA THR A 497 -4.81 1.23 -17.80
C THR A 497 -5.61 1.43 -19.10
N GLY A 498 -6.94 1.34 -19.04
CA GLY A 498 -7.84 1.49 -20.20
C GLY A 498 -8.19 2.95 -20.50
N SER A 499 -9.25 3.16 -21.28
CA SER A 499 -9.82 4.49 -21.54
C SER A 499 -10.88 4.93 -20.53
N THR A 500 -11.35 3.99 -19.69
CA THR A 500 -12.32 4.23 -18.62
C THR A 500 -11.88 3.48 -17.36
N CYS A 501 -12.30 3.96 -16.19
CA CYS A 501 -11.90 3.38 -14.93
C CYS A 501 -13.00 3.33 -13.88
N ASP A 502 -13.35 2.13 -13.43
CA ASP A 502 -14.35 1.90 -12.37
C ASP A 502 -13.73 1.74 -10.97
N VAL A 503 -12.44 2.05 -10.86
CA VAL A 503 -11.75 2.32 -9.59
C VAL A 503 -11.78 3.84 -9.39
N PHE A 504 -12.42 4.29 -8.31
CA PHE A 504 -12.74 5.71 -8.08
C PHE A 504 -11.91 6.35 -6.95
N SER A 505 -10.71 5.82 -6.70
CA SER A 505 -9.73 6.37 -5.77
C SER A 505 -8.32 5.98 -6.20
N PRO A 506 -7.30 6.80 -5.95
CA PRO A 506 -5.93 6.36 -6.11
C PRO A 506 -5.60 5.21 -5.13
N THR A 507 -4.74 4.30 -5.57
CA THR A 507 -4.21 3.19 -4.77
C THR A 507 -2.71 3.09 -4.97
N PHE A 508 -1.98 2.81 -3.89
CA PHE A 508 -0.52 2.82 -3.86
C PHE A 508 -0.01 1.41 -3.64
N TRP A 509 0.78 0.90 -4.59
CA TRP A 509 1.35 -0.43 -4.56
C TRP A 509 2.40 -0.57 -5.66
N SER A 510 3.29 -1.53 -5.49
CA SER A 510 4.36 -1.83 -6.44
C SER A 510 4.23 -3.24 -6.99
N THR A 511 4.61 -3.40 -8.25
CA THR A 511 4.83 -4.71 -8.89
C THR A 511 6.26 -5.21 -8.76
N LYS A 512 7.15 -4.39 -8.18
CA LYS A 512 8.59 -4.60 -8.18
C LYS A 512 9.12 -5.01 -6.81
N ARG A 513 10.22 -5.75 -6.85
CA ARG A 513 11.09 -6.09 -5.72
C ARG A 513 12.53 -5.78 -6.09
N LEU A 514 13.35 -5.44 -5.11
CA LEU A 514 14.79 -5.27 -5.29
C LEU A 514 15.40 -6.64 -5.58
N ALA A 515 15.99 -6.83 -6.75
CA ALA A 515 16.63 -8.08 -7.13
C ALA A 515 18.13 -8.02 -6.87
N THR A 516 18.76 -6.89 -7.20
CA THR A 516 20.22 -6.73 -7.06
C THR A 516 20.60 -5.30 -6.68
N VAL A 517 21.67 -5.16 -5.91
CA VAL A 517 22.42 -3.89 -5.76
C VAL A 517 23.80 -4.13 -6.34
N THR A 518 24.23 -3.33 -7.32
CA THR A 518 25.55 -3.45 -7.96
C THR A 518 26.30 -2.13 -7.87
N THR A 519 27.52 -2.16 -7.35
CA THR A 519 28.39 -0.98 -7.32
C THR A 519 29.28 -0.95 -8.55
N GLN A 520 29.47 0.24 -9.11
CA GLN A 520 30.17 0.43 -10.36
C GLN A 520 31.08 1.66 -10.32
N VAL A 521 32.21 1.57 -11.02
CA VAL A 521 33.15 2.69 -11.23
C VAL A 521 33.31 2.96 -12.72
N TRP A 522 33.49 4.21 -13.10
CA TRP A 522 33.73 4.60 -14.49
C TRP A 522 35.14 4.17 -14.93
N GLY A 523 35.22 3.35 -15.97
CA GLY A 523 36.47 2.81 -16.51
C GLY A 523 37.06 3.59 -17.70
N GLY A 524 36.52 4.75 -18.04
CA GLY A 524 36.93 5.59 -19.18
C GLY A 524 36.06 5.44 -20.43
N THR A 525 35.58 4.23 -20.73
CA THR A 525 34.65 3.94 -21.83
C THR A 525 33.29 3.43 -21.34
N ASP A 526 33.31 2.58 -20.31
CA ASP A 526 32.14 1.95 -19.72
C ASP A 526 32.28 1.87 -18.20
N TYR A 527 31.15 1.65 -17.53
CA TYR A 527 31.15 1.31 -16.11
C TYR A 527 31.61 -0.14 -15.90
N ARG A 528 32.45 -0.36 -14.89
CA ARG A 528 32.91 -1.68 -14.45
C ARG A 528 32.24 -2.03 -13.13
N ASP A 529 31.71 -3.23 -13.04
CA ASP A 529 31.14 -3.77 -11.80
C ASP A 529 32.24 -4.02 -10.76
N VAL A 530 31.97 -3.66 -9.51
CA VAL A 530 32.89 -3.86 -8.38
C VAL A 530 32.35 -4.95 -7.48
N GLU A 531 31.12 -4.79 -7.00
CA GLU A 531 30.42 -5.76 -6.15
C GLU A 531 28.95 -5.84 -6.49
N ARG A 532 28.36 -7.00 -6.19
CA ARG A 532 26.93 -7.26 -6.34
C ARG A 532 26.37 -7.98 -5.13
N TRP A 533 25.23 -7.47 -4.65
CA TRP A 533 24.36 -8.17 -3.71
C TRP A 533 23.11 -8.62 -4.44
N SER A 534 22.83 -9.92 -4.42
CA SER A 534 21.64 -10.52 -5.01
C SER A 534 20.65 -10.90 -3.91
N LEU A 535 19.42 -10.39 -3.99
CA LEU A 535 18.39 -10.58 -2.98
C LEU A 535 17.37 -11.63 -3.44
N THR A 536 17.35 -12.77 -2.75
CA THR A 536 16.40 -13.86 -3.01
C THR A 536 15.18 -13.71 -2.12
N HIS A 537 14.01 -13.72 -2.75
CA HIS A 537 12.74 -13.52 -2.06
C HIS A 537 11.82 -14.74 -2.19
N SER A 538 10.91 -14.88 -1.24
CA SER A 538 9.84 -15.88 -1.20
C SER A 538 8.52 -15.25 -0.76
N PHE A 539 7.41 -15.96 -0.88
CA PHE A 539 6.09 -15.52 -0.40
C PHE A 539 5.51 -16.55 0.57
N PRO A 540 6.02 -16.59 1.81
CA PRO A 540 5.60 -17.57 2.80
C PRO A 540 4.15 -17.32 3.27
N ASP A 541 3.34 -18.37 3.32
CA ASP A 541 1.94 -18.30 3.80
C ASP A 541 1.90 -17.91 5.29
N PRO A 542 1.17 -16.85 5.68
CA PRO A 542 1.02 -16.41 7.08
C PRO A 542 0.10 -17.29 7.94
N GLY A 543 -0.60 -18.27 7.35
CA GLY A 543 -1.40 -19.27 8.06
C GLY A 543 -2.76 -18.78 8.59
N ASP A 544 -3.08 -17.50 8.48
CA ASP A 544 -4.37 -16.92 8.90
C ASP A 544 -5.30 -16.56 7.71
N GLY A 545 -4.88 -16.88 6.48
CA GLY A 545 -5.64 -16.63 5.26
C GLY A 545 -5.45 -15.24 4.65
N THR A 546 -4.58 -14.39 5.22
CA THR A 546 -4.15 -13.13 4.61
C THR A 546 -3.10 -13.36 3.50
N ARG A 547 -2.70 -12.28 2.83
CA ARG A 547 -1.71 -12.26 1.76
C ARG A 547 -0.36 -12.81 2.26
N ALA A 548 0.22 -13.71 1.48
CA ALA A 548 1.64 -14.01 1.65
C ALA A 548 2.46 -12.81 1.19
N GLY A 549 3.14 -12.14 2.12
CA GLY A 549 3.97 -10.98 1.82
C GLY A 549 5.32 -11.37 1.27
N LEU A 550 5.89 -10.53 0.41
CA LEU A 550 7.28 -10.62 0.00
C LEU A 550 8.21 -10.73 1.22
N TRP A 551 8.95 -11.82 1.32
CA TRP A 551 9.94 -12.10 2.37
C TRP A 551 11.34 -12.13 1.75
N LEU A 552 12.31 -11.47 2.38
CA LEU A 552 13.72 -11.62 2.03
C LEU A 552 14.27 -12.89 2.66
N ALA A 553 14.49 -13.92 1.86
CA ALA A 553 15.01 -15.19 2.34
C ALA A 553 16.54 -15.17 2.46
N LYS A 554 17.22 -14.48 1.54
CA LYS A 554 18.68 -14.58 1.41
C LYS A 554 19.31 -13.38 0.71
N ILE A 555 20.54 -13.04 1.10
CA ILE A 555 21.45 -12.14 0.38
C ILE A 555 22.69 -12.94 -0.02
N SER A 556 23.00 -12.95 -1.33
CA SER A 556 24.27 -13.42 -1.87
C SER A 556 25.16 -12.24 -2.20
N HIS A 557 26.45 -12.31 -1.87
CA HIS A 557 27.42 -11.24 -2.11
C HIS A 557 28.58 -11.73 -2.98
N ASP A 558 28.81 -11.03 -4.09
CA ASP A 558 29.87 -11.32 -5.05
C ASP A 558 30.80 -10.12 -5.22
N GLY A 559 32.11 -10.36 -5.15
CA GLY A 559 33.13 -9.43 -5.67
C GLY A 559 33.38 -9.70 -7.14
N LEU A 560 33.33 -8.66 -7.98
CA LEU A 560 33.31 -8.77 -9.45
C LEU A 560 34.58 -8.23 -10.14
N VAL A 561 35.57 -7.81 -9.35
CA VAL A 561 36.84 -7.30 -9.90
C VAL A 561 37.77 -8.47 -10.23
N GLY A 562 38.01 -8.68 -11.52
CA GLY A 562 38.89 -9.74 -12.01
C GLY A 562 38.14 -11.06 -12.14
N THR A 563 38.39 -12.01 -11.24
CA THR A 563 37.62 -13.25 -11.16
C THR A 563 36.54 -13.09 -10.12
N ASP A 564 35.30 -13.44 -10.46
CA ASP A 564 34.18 -13.36 -9.54
C ASP A 564 34.42 -14.25 -8.30
N VAL A 565 34.21 -13.69 -7.11
CA VAL A 565 34.34 -14.40 -5.83
C VAL A 565 33.05 -14.23 -5.04
N SER A 566 32.38 -15.36 -4.77
CA SER A 566 31.18 -15.40 -3.95
C SER A 566 31.50 -15.60 -2.47
N MET A 567 30.88 -14.78 -1.62
CA MET A 567 30.86 -14.97 -0.17
C MET A 567 29.74 -15.94 0.22
N PRO A 568 29.82 -16.61 1.39
CA PRO A 568 28.70 -17.37 1.91
C PRO A 568 27.47 -16.47 2.12
N ASP A 569 26.29 -17.03 1.88
CA ASP A 569 25.03 -16.28 1.94
C ASP A 569 24.65 -15.84 3.36
N VAL A 570 24.02 -14.66 3.45
CA VAL A 570 23.23 -14.28 4.63
C VAL A 570 21.83 -14.83 4.46
N GLU A 571 21.33 -15.59 5.44
CA GLU A 571 20.01 -16.22 5.39
C GLU A 571 19.11 -15.76 6.54
N PHE A 572 17.83 -15.61 6.22
CA PHE A 572 16.81 -15.13 7.15
C PHE A 572 15.73 -16.17 7.35
N THR A 573 15.43 -16.45 8.61
CA THR A 573 14.31 -17.31 8.99
C THR A 573 13.27 -16.50 9.75
N GLY A 574 11.99 -16.76 9.44
CA GLY A 574 10.86 -16.06 10.01
C GLY A 574 10.18 -16.80 11.18
N ILE A 575 9.39 -16.05 11.95
CA ILE A 575 8.33 -16.52 12.85
C ILE A 575 7.05 -15.72 12.59
N GLN A 576 5.90 -16.38 12.63
CA GLN A 576 4.60 -15.71 12.48
C GLN A 576 4.16 -15.09 13.81
N LEU A 577 3.78 -13.82 13.79
CA LEU A 577 3.17 -13.14 14.94
C LEU A 577 1.94 -12.35 14.49
N ALA A 578 0.93 -12.22 15.35
CA ALA A 578 -0.27 -11.45 15.04
C ALA A 578 -0.03 -9.94 15.24
N ASN A 579 -0.50 -9.11 14.29
CA ASN A 579 -0.55 -7.65 14.44
C ASN A 579 -1.79 -7.14 15.16
N ARG A 580 -2.76 -8.03 15.39
CA ARG A 580 -4.05 -7.70 15.96
C ARG A 580 -4.30 -8.55 17.19
N VAL A 581 -4.91 -7.93 18.20
CA VAL A 581 -5.52 -8.69 19.30
C VAL A 581 -6.73 -9.41 18.70
N ASP A 582 -6.55 -10.67 18.36
CA ASP A 582 -7.56 -11.46 17.65
C ASP A 582 -8.85 -11.58 18.47
N THR A 583 -9.99 -11.28 17.85
CA THR A 583 -11.32 -11.31 18.46
C THR A 583 -12.28 -12.12 17.58
N ILE A 584 -13.47 -12.42 18.09
CA ILE A 584 -14.51 -13.14 17.32
C ILE A 584 -15.26 -12.15 16.40
N ASP A 585 -14.55 -11.50 15.48
CA ASP A 585 -15.11 -10.43 14.63
C ASP A 585 -14.91 -10.67 13.12
N HIS A 586 -14.68 -11.92 12.73
CA HIS A 586 -14.53 -12.39 11.33
C HIS A 586 -13.39 -11.71 10.53
N SER A 587 -12.55 -10.92 11.20
CA SER A 587 -11.34 -10.31 10.65
C SER A 587 -10.13 -11.20 10.94
N PRO A 588 -9.12 -11.24 10.05
CA PRO A 588 -7.90 -12.01 10.30
C PRO A 588 -7.11 -11.45 11.49
N ALA A 589 -6.26 -12.29 12.07
CA ALA A 589 -5.31 -11.90 13.12
C ALA A 589 -4.16 -11.03 12.57
N MET A 590 -4.01 -10.97 11.24
CA MET A 590 -2.92 -10.28 10.54
C MET A 590 -1.57 -10.86 10.96
N ASN A 591 -1.41 -12.16 10.74
CA ASN A 591 -0.15 -12.86 11.00
C ASN A 591 0.90 -12.39 9.99
N TRP A 592 1.92 -11.65 10.45
CA TRP A 592 3.06 -11.27 9.59
C TRP A 592 4.35 -11.93 10.07
N TRP A 593 5.28 -12.09 9.14
CA TRP A 593 6.58 -12.69 9.43
C TRP A 593 7.53 -11.69 10.10
N ARG A 594 8.15 -12.09 11.21
CA ARG A 594 9.24 -11.38 11.87
C ARG A 594 10.52 -12.20 11.79
N LEU A 595 11.69 -11.56 11.87
CA LEU A 595 12.95 -12.28 11.93
C LEU A 595 13.06 -13.10 13.21
N ALA A 596 13.22 -14.41 13.06
CA ALA A 596 13.53 -15.33 14.15
C ALA A 596 15.03 -15.64 14.21
N MET A 597 15.69 -15.67 13.05
CA MET A 597 17.10 -16.02 12.95
C MET A 597 17.77 -15.33 11.75
N VAL A 598 19.03 -14.91 11.94
CA VAL A 598 19.93 -14.47 10.87
C VAL A 598 21.19 -15.32 10.89
N ARG A 599 21.49 -16.03 9.80
CA ARG A 599 22.78 -16.67 9.56
C ARG A 599 23.63 -15.71 8.75
N ASN A 600 24.83 -15.36 9.24
CA ASN A 600 25.70 -14.39 8.58
C ASN A 600 26.76 -15.06 7.69
N GLU A 601 27.50 -14.25 6.92
CA GLU A 601 28.50 -14.70 5.95
C GLU A 601 29.69 -15.43 6.60
N THR A 602 29.93 -15.24 7.90
CA THR A 602 31.01 -15.92 8.64
C THR A 602 30.54 -17.23 9.29
N GLY A 603 29.28 -17.62 9.09
CA GLY A 603 28.67 -18.82 9.68
C GLY A 603 28.13 -18.63 11.09
N GLY A 604 28.19 -17.42 11.64
CA GLY A 604 27.55 -17.05 12.90
C GLY A 604 26.03 -16.96 12.77
N THR A 605 25.34 -17.10 13.90
CA THR A 605 23.87 -17.06 13.96
C THR A 605 23.39 -16.10 15.04
N ILE A 606 22.48 -15.20 14.66
CA ILE A 606 21.72 -14.34 15.57
C ILE A 606 20.35 -14.98 15.74
N ASN A 607 19.95 -15.27 16.98
CA ASN A 607 18.60 -15.76 17.30
C ASN A 607 17.82 -14.64 17.98
N ILE A 608 16.59 -14.43 17.54
CA ILE A 608 15.69 -13.38 18.04
C ILE A 608 14.54 -14.03 18.80
N THR A 609 14.15 -13.43 19.92
CA THR A 609 13.00 -13.86 20.72
C THR A 609 12.15 -12.65 21.07
N TYR A 610 10.87 -12.71 20.75
CA TYR A 610 9.90 -11.67 21.04
C TYR A 610 9.14 -11.98 22.34
N SER A 611 8.68 -10.93 23.01
CA SER A 611 7.77 -11.09 24.15
C SER A 611 6.42 -11.65 23.69
N ALA A 612 5.77 -12.43 24.54
CA ALA A 612 4.39 -12.86 24.30
C ALA A 612 3.41 -11.67 24.30
N PRO A 613 2.27 -11.77 23.59
CA PRO A 613 1.23 -10.75 23.60
C PRO A 613 0.79 -10.38 25.03
N ASP A 614 0.66 -9.08 25.29
CA ASP A 614 0.20 -8.57 26.59
C ASP A 614 -1.32 -8.35 26.61
N CYS A 615 -1.89 -7.93 25.48
CA CYS A 615 -3.33 -7.71 25.35
C CYS A 615 -4.04 -9.00 24.93
N VAL A 616 -5.13 -9.31 25.62
CA VAL A 616 -5.96 -10.49 25.40
C VAL A 616 -7.41 -10.07 25.26
N ALA A 617 -8.03 -10.41 24.14
CA ALA A 617 -9.42 -10.13 23.87
C ALA A 617 -10.33 -10.53 25.04
N GLY A 618 -11.25 -9.63 25.42
CA GLY A 618 -12.25 -9.89 26.45
C GLY A 618 -11.75 -9.96 27.90
N SER A 619 -10.45 -9.87 28.16
CA SER A 619 -9.90 -9.98 29.52
C SER A 619 -8.88 -8.90 29.87
N ARG A 620 -7.90 -8.64 28.99
CA ARG A 620 -6.79 -7.72 29.26
C ARG A 620 -6.65 -6.75 28.09
N ILE A 621 -7.46 -5.71 28.11
CA ILE A 621 -7.47 -4.64 27.10
C ILE A 621 -7.47 -3.26 27.80
N PRO A 622 -6.87 -2.22 27.19
CA PRO A 622 -6.89 -0.88 27.76
C PRO A 622 -8.32 -0.33 27.82
N SER A 623 -8.72 0.28 28.93
CA SER A 623 -10.05 0.90 29.08
C SER A 623 -10.18 2.21 28.29
N ALA A 624 -9.07 2.92 28.09
CA ALA A 624 -9.00 4.10 27.24
C ALA A 624 -7.59 4.24 26.62
N ALA A 625 -7.52 4.92 25.47
CA ALA A 625 -6.25 5.05 24.74
C ALA A 625 -5.19 5.83 25.53
N HIS A 626 -5.58 6.88 26.25
CA HIS A 626 -4.66 7.78 26.97
C HIS A 626 -4.10 7.18 28.27
N THR A 627 -4.75 6.16 28.83
CA THR A 627 -4.31 5.42 30.04
C THR A 627 -3.69 4.07 29.72
N ASN A 628 -3.44 3.77 28.45
CA ASN A 628 -2.91 2.48 28.04
C ASN A 628 -1.52 2.22 28.63
N ALA A 629 -1.43 1.17 29.45
CA ALA A 629 -0.20 0.68 30.07
C ALA A 629 0.16 -0.74 29.60
N LEU A 630 -0.44 -1.21 28.49
CA LEU A 630 -0.24 -2.53 27.91
C LEU A 630 0.54 -2.46 26.58
N ARG A 631 1.19 -3.56 26.19
CA ARG A 631 1.92 -3.69 24.92
C ARG A 631 1.00 -3.95 23.72
N CYS A 632 0.01 -3.09 23.52
CA CYS A 632 -0.78 -3.02 22.29
C CYS A 632 -1.19 -1.59 21.99
N TYR A 633 -1.40 -1.25 20.71
CA TYR A 633 -1.78 0.10 20.31
C TYR A 633 -3.29 0.21 20.13
N PRO A 634 -3.96 1.21 20.74
CA PRO A 634 -5.35 1.51 20.45
C PRO A 634 -5.43 2.20 19.09
N VAL A 635 -6.03 1.53 18.11
CA VAL A 635 -6.22 2.05 16.76
C VAL A 635 -7.72 2.22 16.48
N ARG A 636 -8.09 3.37 15.91
CA ARG A 636 -9.42 3.59 15.31
C ARG A 636 -9.24 3.63 13.80
N TRP A 637 -10.07 2.89 13.07
CA TRP A 637 -10.01 2.76 11.62
C TRP A 637 -11.39 2.53 11.04
#